data_AF-A0A7W1PU67-F1
#
_entry.id   AF-A0A7W1PU67-F1
#
_cell.length_a   1.000
_cell.length_b   1.000
_cell.length_c   1.000
_cell.angle_alpha   90.00
_cell.angle_beta   90.00
_cell.angle_gamma   90.00
#
_symmetry.space_group_name_H-M   'P 1'
#
loop_
_entity.id
_entity.type
_entity.pdbx_description
1 polymer ?
#
loop_
_entity_poly.entity_id
_entity_poly.type
_entity_poly.pdbx_seq_one_letter_code
_entity_poly.pdbx_strand_id
1 'polypeptide(L)'
;MRINLLFILLIILIPLRVLSNQEAQSPNPDLVLRDFIKTGDTTNLDAKLLQIELSFHLFLDKQGLYLLSKTQRIAEQKGLNYYNIRLLMLIAKWHRNSGNKELYIQTVLKLIPLLGVENKMQEGVWMLIDIGNFFYAEKEYGQAAFFYDKAIDIAQKDSNNFANAVAEINHGLICMKNNNFEGSKAHFRKSIQLRLGSDFEKYNCFSYIRLADAYNSLMQLDSALIFIKKAEYIYYSKGQQNALLLEMPGLIDLGYYNYYRLSNEPKLAGIHLKKSRKYLLEKDLINHYLETLLLEATVVFEHKENQKTINILEPALKLFSPSFSNDLTTKIIYMLALASHNVGDFENSHLYYERLVAFEDSLKSSKSHYHLNQIRSIIDLVERDSRLDIAEKELALEYEKEKARISERNLFIYISFLAIFSAIVLSYFLFRLKKQNLKVSNLHKELEGQNEKINEKAIKLEQSNHVKNKLFSIIAHDLRSPLNVLLGQIGIIKQQIVTKNTENVSPNLSRMEQTLKETVELFERLLQWSKLDKNEIAFNPVPICLESILQQVIKFFEPNINEKKIEIVKSLNGLTGYADANITQTILRNLISNAINAIDKDGRIIITADKIEGEKIIISISDNGKGFSTDWLMNFDKGVAIDVQQNHGLGLMLCKDLAAMNKGELILKRNDDCGSTVSFTIQVMEIKISVDPETVSFAEIPMVLWRQLEPLQKLKVYQSTQIKEVIDNIKPENKAQLDVFIKGIEKSVYLGNKELYGSLISEIPNDERTKNLINN
;
A
#
# COMPACT_ATOMS: atom_id res chain seq x y z
N MET A 1 4.52 5.65 -39.34
CA MET A 1 4.35 5.66 -37.86
C MET A 1 4.56 7.06 -37.23
N ARG A 2 4.35 8.18 -37.96
CA ARG A 2 4.11 9.52 -37.37
C ARG A 2 2.61 9.83 -37.17
N ILE A 3 1.76 8.81 -37.30
CA ILE A 3 0.30 8.93 -37.47
C ILE A 3 -0.37 9.62 -36.26
N ASN A 4 0.11 9.40 -35.03
CA ASN A 4 -0.41 10.13 -33.87
C ASN A 4 -0.01 11.62 -33.83
N LEU A 5 1.12 12.06 -34.42
CA LEU A 5 1.47 13.49 -34.45
C LEU A 5 0.47 14.32 -35.27
N LEU A 6 0.00 13.77 -36.38
CA LEU A 6 -1.00 14.44 -37.22
C LEU A 6 -2.34 14.54 -36.48
N PHE A 7 -2.72 13.51 -35.71
CA PHE A 7 -3.90 13.52 -34.85
C PHE A 7 -3.81 14.60 -33.74
N ILE A 8 -2.63 14.72 -33.12
CA ILE A 8 -2.28 15.76 -32.14
C ILE A 8 -2.35 17.16 -32.78
N LEU A 9 -1.84 17.31 -34.01
CA LEU A 9 -1.89 18.56 -34.77
C LEU A 9 -3.33 18.91 -35.20
N LEU A 10 -4.18 17.94 -35.52
CA LEU A 10 -5.54 18.14 -36.03
C LEU A 10 -6.53 18.68 -34.99
N ILE A 11 -6.41 18.27 -33.72
CA ILE A 11 -7.18 18.89 -32.61
C ILE A 11 -6.86 20.39 -32.46
N ILE A 12 -5.69 20.84 -32.95
CA ILE A 12 -5.22 22.22 -32.92
C ILE A 12 -5.48 22.97 -34.25
N LEU A 13 -5.81 22.27 -35.34
CA LEU A 13 -5.76 22.81 -36.72
C LEU A 13 -7.11 23.14 -37.36
N ILE A 14 -8.25 22.70 -36.83
CA ILE A 14 -9.57 22.92 -37.47
C ILE A 14 -10.39 24.06 -36.82
N PRO A 15 -9.86 25.29 -36.78
CA PRO A 15 -10.62 26.50 -37.10
C PRO A 15 -10.37 27.00 -38.54
N LEU A 16 -9.29 26.52 -39.18
CA LEU A 16 -8.64 27.17 -40.33
C LEU A 16 -9.34 27.07 -41.69
N ARG A 17 -10.53 26.46 -41.78
CA ARG A 17 -11.29 26.39 -43.06
C ARG A 17 -12.69 27.01 -43.03
N VAL A 18 -13.11 27.59 -41.90
CA VAL A 18 -14.42 28.27 -41.76
C VAL A 18 -14.25 29.80 -41.61
N LEU A 19 -13.08 30.28 -41.19
CA LEU A 19 -12.84 31.70 -40.90
C LEU A 19 -12.19 32.53 -42.04
N SER A 20 -11.87 31.93 -43.19
CA SER A 20 -11.29 32.65 -44.34
C SER A 20 -12.20 33.70 -44.98
N ASN A 21 -13.46 33.82 -44.52
CA ASN A 21 -14.43 34.80 -44.98
C ASN A 21 -14.68 35.95 -43.97
N GLN A 22 -13.90 36.06 -42.89
CA GLN A 22 -14.05 37.13 -41.88
C GLN A 22 -12.81 38.02 -41.68
N GLU A 23 -11.81 37.99 -42.58
CA GLU A 23 -10.55 38.74 -42.42
C GLU A 23 -10.65 40.28 -42.58
N ALA A 24 -11.84 40.83 -42.88
CA ALA A 24 -11.96 42.18 -43.45
C ALA A 24 -11.80 43.38 -42.48
N GLN A 25 -11.84 43.23 -41.14
CA GLN A 25 -11.95 44.39 -40.22
C GLN A 25 -11.18 44.32 -38.88
N SER A 26 -10.01 43.66 -38.81
CA SER A 26 -9.16 43.72 -37.60
C SER A 26 -7.77 44.34 -37.88
N PRO A 27 -7.22 45.21 -37.02
CA PRO A 27 -5.87 45.75 -37.21
C PRO A 27 -4.81 44.63 -37.17
N ASN A 28 -3.72 44.79 -37.92
CA ASN A 28 -2.63 43.80 -38.04
C ASN A 28 -2.17 43.26 -36.65
N PRO A 29 -2.03 41.93 -36.43
CA PRO A 29 -1.49 41.35 -35.20
C PRO A 29 -0.21 42.04 -34.67
N ASP A 30 0.68 42.42 -35.58
CA ASP A 30 1.89 43.16 -35.25
C ASP A 30 1.61 44.51 -34.60
N LEU A 31 0.57 45.24 -35.04
CA LEU A 31 0.24 46.56 -34.52
C LEU A 31 -0.24 46.47 -33.07
N VAL A 32 -1.07 45.48 -32.72
CA VAL A 32 -1.60 45.32 -31.35
C VAL A 32 -0.51 44.82 -30.39
N LEU A 33 0.35 43.89 -30.82
CA LEU A 33 1.52 43.50 -30.03
C LEU A 33 2.47 44.69 -29.83
N ARG A 34 2.75 45.47 -30.88
CA ARG A 34 3.57 46.70 -30.78
C ARG A 34 2.92 47.77 -29.90
N ASP A 35 1.60 47.87 -29.88
CA ASP A 35 0.88 48.82 -29.04
C ASP A 35 0.94 48.42 -27.56
N PHE A 36 0.64 47.15 -27.23
CA PHE A 36 0.90 46.63 -25.88
C PHE A 36 2.37 46.78 -25.46
N ILE A 37 3.34 46.60 -26.37
CA ILE A 37 4.76 46.84 -26.09
C ILE A 37 5.06 48.32 -25.75
N LYS A 38 4.24 49.28 -26.21
CA LYS A 38 4.39 50.73 -25.96
C LYS A 38 3.58 51.21 -24.76
N THR A 39 2.30 50.84 -24.68
CA THR A 39 1.32 51.34 -23.70
C THR A 39 1.15 50.36 -22.54
N GLY A 40 1.25 49.06 -22.82
CA GLY A 40 0.93 47.98 -21.92
C GLY A 40 -0.56 47.89 -21.59
N ASP A 41 -1.43 48.38 -22.46
CA ASP A 41 -2.89 48.25 -22.40
C ASP A 41 -3.34 46.84 -22.84
N THR A 42 -4.04 46.13 -21.96
CA THR A 42 -4.55 44.78 -22.21
C THR A 42 -5.90 44.74 -22.94
N THR A 43 -6.58 45.87 -23.12
CA THR A 43 -7.99 45.95 -23.60
C THR A 43 -8.26 45.15 -24.88
N ASN A 44 -7.30 45.14 -25.82
CA ASN A 44 -7.40 44.40 -27.09
C ASN A 44 -6.50 43.16 -27.16
N LEU A 45 -5.76 42.83 -26.10
CA LEU A 45 -4.73 41.79 -26.13
C LEU A 45 -5.35 40.38 -26.24
N ASP A 46 -6.41 40.10 -25.50
CA ASP A 46 -7.01 38.77 -25.39
C ASP A 46 -7.63 38.28 -26.71
N ALA A 47 -8.45 39.13 -27.34
CA ALA A 47 -9.04 38.85 -28.65
C ALA A 47 -7.97 38.65 -29.74
N LYS A 48 -6.82 39.31 -29.62
CA LYS A 48 -5.74 39.20 -30.60
C LYS A 48 -4.82 38.00 -30.37
N LEU A 49 -4.57 37.61 -29.12
CA LEU A 49 -3.90 36.34 -28.82
C LEU A 49 -4.72 35.16 -29.33
N LEU A 50 -6.05 35.18 -29.12
CA LEU A 50 -6.96 34.21 -29.74
C LEU A 50 -6.83 34.20 -31.27
N GLN A 51 -6.78 35.37 -31.92
CA GLN A 51 -6.60 35.42 -33.37
C GLN A 51 -5.25 34.84 -33.82
N ILE A 52 -4.15 35.07 -33.10
CA ILE A 52 -2.84 34.45 -33.38
C ILE A 52 -2.87 32.93 -33.15
N GLU A 53 -3.62 32.44 -32.15
CA GLU A 53 -3.83 31.00 -31.94
C GLU A 53 -4.57 30.33 -33.11
N LEU A 54 -5.61 31.02 -33.63
CA LEU A 54 -6.44 30.59 -34.76
C LEU A 54 -5.70 30.70 -36.11
N SER A 55 -4.87 31.73 -36.31
CA SER A 55 -4.11 31.99 -37.55
C SER A 55 -2.66 31.48 -37.50
N PHE A 56 -2.29 30.71 -36.49
CA PHE A 56 -0.91 30.39 -36.11
C PHE A 56 0.02 29.92 -37.23
N HIS A 57 -0.52 29.25 -38.25
CA HIS A 57 0.24 28.73 -39.40
C HIS A 57 0.72 29.83 -40.35
N LEU A 58 0.11 31.03 -40.28
CA LEU A 58 0.54 32.25 -40.96
C LEU A 58 1.58 33.04 -40.15
N PHE A 59 1.83 32.65 -38.88
CA PHE A 59 2.67 33.37 -37.91
C PHE A 59 4.02 32.67 -37.64
N LEU A 60 4.60 32.09 -38.70
CA LEU A 60 5.85 31.29 -38.65
C LEU A 60 7.12 32.08 -38.95
N ASP A 61 7.03 33.40 -39.17
CA ASP A 61 8.20 34.22 -39.43
C ASP A 61 8.98 34.57 -38.13
N LYS A 62 10.20 35.10 -38.30
CA LYS A 62 11.06 35.49 -37.16
C LYS A 62 10.55 36.76 -36.46
N GLN A 63 9.73 37.56 -37.14
CA GLN A 63 9.23 38.84 -36.64
C GLN A 63 8.09 38.63 -35.63
N GLY A 64 7.16 37.73 -35.93
CA GLY A 64 6.11 37.28 -35.02
C GLY A 64 6.67 36.66 -33.74
N LEU A 65 7.69 35.79 -33.83
CA LEU A 65 8.37 35.24 -32.65
C LEU A 65 9.03 36.34 -31.80
N TYR A 66 9.69 37.32 -32.43
CA TYR A 66 10.31 38.45 -31.72
C TYR A 66 9.26 39.27 -30.97
N LEU A 67 8.11 39.55 -31.60
CA LEU A 67 7.02 40.29 -30.96
C LEU A 67 6.38 39.50 -29.82
N LEU A 68 6.06 38.22 -30.01
CA LEU A 68 5.56 37.33 -28.94
C LEU A 68 6.53 37.29 -27.75
N SER A 69 7.83 37.12 -28.01
CA SER A 69 8.86 37.08 -26.97
C SER A 69 9.02 38.40 -26.22
N LYS A 70 8.83 39.54 -26.89
CA LYS A 70 8.90 40.86 -26.26
C LYS A 70 7.64 41.18 -25.44
N THR A 71 6.47 40.84 -25.96
CA THR A 71 5.19 40.94 -25.25
C THR A 71 5.18 40.03 -24.02
N GLN A 72 5.71 38.80 -24.11
CA GLN A 72 5.84 37.86 -23.00
C GLN A 72 6.63 38.46 -21.84
N ARG A 73 7.82 39.01 -22.10
CA ARG A 73 8.65 39.66 -21.07
C ARG A 73 7.96 40.84 -20.40
N ILE A 74 7.18 41.62 -21.13
CA ILE A 74 6.43 42.76 -20.57
C ILE A 74 5.26 42.27 -19.70
N ALA A 75 4.56 41.20 -20.12
CA ALA A 75 3.51 40.58 -19.31
C ALA A 75 4.10 40.00 -18.00
N GLU A 76 5.24 39.31 -18.08
CA GLU A 76 6.00 38.79 -16.93
C GLU A 76 6.42 39.92 -15.97
N GLN A 77 7.04 40.99 -16.49
CA GLN A 77 7.46 42.16 -15.69
C GLN A 77 6.30 42.90 -15.02
N LYS A 78 5.10 42.89 -15.62
CA LYS A 78 3.89 43.50 -15.07
C LYS A 78 3.08 42.57 -14.16
N GLY A 79 3.52 41.33 -13.92
CA GLY A 79 2.77 40.35 -13.11
C GLY A 79 1.47 39.87 -13.77
N LEU A 80 1.35 39.99 -15.09
CA LEU A 80 0.17 39.61 -15.87
C LEU A 80 0.19 38.11 -16.18
N ASN A 81 0.05 37.27 -15.15
CA ASN A 81 0.28 35.82 -15.21
C ASN A 81 -0.51 35.12 -16.32
N TYR A 82 -1.83 35.34 -16.40
CA TYR A 82 -2.69 34.80 -17.47
C TYR A 82 -2.13 35.09 -18.88
N TYR A 83 -1.78 36.34 -19.17
CA TYR A 83 -1.21 36.72 -20.47
C TYR A 83 0.20 36.15 -20.68
N ASN A 84 1.03 36.10 -19.63
CA ASN A 84 2.36 35.50 -19.67
C ASN A 84 2.29 34.00 -20.03
N ILE A 85 1.37 33.25 -19.39
CA ILE A 85 1.06 31.85 -19.69
C ILE A 85 0.68 31.69 -21.16
N ARG A 86 -0.30 32.46 -21.64
CA ARG A 86 -0.81 32.39 -23.02
C ARG A 86 0.24 32.74 -24.08
N LEU A 87 1.14 33.68 -23.78
CA LEU A 87 2.26 34.04 -24.65
C LEU A 87 3.35 32.95 -24.68
N LEU A 88 3.68 32.34 -23.54
CA LEU A 88 4.59 31.20 -23.46
C LEU A 88 4.01 29.97 -24.20
N MET A 89 2.70 29.73 -24.16
CA MET A 89 2.02 28.71 -24.97
C MET A 89 2.28 28.91 -26.47
N LEU A 90 2.08 30.13 -26.97
CA LEU A 90 2.31 30.48 -28.38
C LEU A 90 3.78 30.34 -28.79
N ILE A 91 4.72 30.76 -27.94
CA ILE A 91 6.17 30.63 -28.19
C ILE A 91 6.58 29.14 -28.21
N ALA A 92 6.05 28.33 -27.29
CA ALA A 92 6.29 26.89 -27.29
C ALA A 92 5.73 26.24 -28.57
N LYS A 93 4.49 26.55 -28.97
CA LYS A 93 3.89 26.09 -30.23
C LYS A 93 4.76 26.46 -31.45
N TRP A 94 5.43 27.63 -31.42
CA TRP A 94 6.32 28.08 -32.49
C TRP A 94 7.63 27.27 -32.51
N HIS A 95 8.26 27.05 -31.37
CA HIS A 95 9.48 26.23 -31.27
C HIS A 95 9.23 24.76 -31.63
N ARG A 96 8.04 24.22 -31.29
CA ARG A 96 7.59 22.89 -31.73
C ARG A 96 7.51 22.82 -33.26
N ASN A 97 6.79 23.75 -33.89
CA ASN A 97 6.53 23.74 -35.32
C ASN A 97 7.77 24.07 -36.18
N SER A 98 8.70 24.87 -35.67
CA SER A 98 10.02 25.11 -36.27
C SER A 98 11.04 23.98 -36.02
N GLY A 99 10.66 22.94 -35.27
CA GLY A 99 11.52 21.79 -34.96
C GLY A 99 12.72 22.12 -34.05
N ASN A 100 12.66 23.22 -33.30
CA ASN A 100 13.69 23.62 -32.35
C ASN A 100 13.40 23.04 -30.96
N LYS A 101 13.76 21.77 -30.78
CA LYS A 101 13.51 20.98 -29.57
C LYS A 101 14.07 21.61 -28.29
N GLU A 102 15.27 22.19 -28.35
CA GLU A 102 15.90 22.79 -27.17
C GLU A 102 15.11 24.00 -26.67
N LEU A 103 14.80 24.95 -27.57
CA LEU A 103 14.00 26.13 -27.20
C LEU A 103 12.57 25.75 -26.80
N TYR A 104 11.97 24.72 -27.41
CA TYR A 104 10.67 24.20 -26.99
C TYR A 104 10.69 23.76 -25.52
N ILE A 105 11.66 22.91 -25.15
CA ILE A 105 11.81 22.41 -23.78
C ILE A 105 12.10 23.57 -22.81
N GLN A 106 12.96 24.53 -23.18
CA GLN A 106 13.24 25.71 -22.36
C GLN A 106 11.98 26.57 -22.12
N THR A 107 11.12 26.78 -23.12
CA THR A 107 9.86 27.52 -22.95
C THR A 107 8.86 26.74 -22.09
N VAL A 108 8.74 25.42 -22.29
CA VAL A 108 7.88 24.56 -21.47
C VAL A 108 8.32 24.56 -20.00
N LEU A 109 9.62 24.47 -19.71
CA LEU A 109 10.15 24.50 -18.33
C LEU A 109 9.85 25.82 -17.60
N LYS A 110 9.84 26.96 -18.31
CA LYS A 110 9.43 28.25 -17.74
C LYS A 110 7.95 28.32 -17.40
N LEU A 111 7.12 27.55 -18.11
CA LEU A 111 5.68 27.59 -17.95
C LEU A 111 5.17 26.67 -16.84
N ILE A 112 5.80 25.50 -16.62
CA ILE A 112 5.38 24.51 -15.62
C ILE A 112 5.11 25.12 -14.21
N PRO A 113 5.93 26.05 -13.67
CA PRO A 113 5.66 26.69 -12.38
C PRO A 113 4.44 27.63 -12.37
N LEU A 114 4.01 28.13 -13.53
CA LEU A 114 2.87 29.04 -13.67
C LEU A 114 1.53 28.29 -13.81
N LEU A 115 1.58 27.01 -14.24
CA LEU A 115 0.43 26.12 -14.34
C LEU A 115 -0.07 25.69 -12.95
N GLY A 116 -0.88 26.54 -12.34
CA GLY A 116 -1.47 26.35 -11.01
C GLY A 116 -1.67 27.62 -10.18
N VAL A 117 -1.25 28.79 -10.71
CA VAL A 117 -1.25 30.06 -9.96
C VAL A 117 -2.60 30.81 -10.02
N GLU A 118 -3.41 30.61 -11.07
CA GLU A 118 -4.68 31.35 -11.27
C GLU A 118 -5.86 30.48 -11.73
N ASN A 119 -7.07 30.94 -11.42
CA ASN A 119 -8.37 30.23 -11.51
C ASN A 119 -8.89 29.96 -12.94
N LYS A 120 -8.03 29.90 -13.96
CA LYS A 120 -8.35 29.55 -15.35
C LYS A 120 -7.61 28.26 -15.77
N MET A 121 -7.82 27.18 -15.02
CA MET A 121 -7.09 25.92 -15.17
C MET A 121 -7.34 25.17 -16.51
N GLN A 122 -8.45 25.46 -17.21
CA GLN A 122 -8.83 24.77 -18.46
C GLN A 122 -7.79 24.85 -19.60
N GLU A 123 -7.14 26.00 -19.79
CA GLU A 123 -6.13 26.19 -20.85
C GLU A 123 -4.83 25.42 -20.54
N GLY A 124 -4.49 25.30 -19.25
CA GLY A 124 -3.32 24.56 -18.77
C GLY A 124 -3.41 23.05 -19.01
N VAL A 125 -4.60 22.45 -18.87
CA VAL A 125 -4.83 21.02 -19.15
C VAL A 125 -4.49 20.68 -20.60
N TRP A 126 -5.00 21.47 -21.56
CA TRP A 126 -4.74 21.23 -22.99
C TRP A 126 -3.27 21.38 -23.34
N MET A 127 -2.54 22.30 -22.68
CA MET A 127 -1.10 22.38 -22.90
C MET A 127 -0.34 21.19 -22.30
N LEU A 128 -0.71 20.70 -21.13
CA LEU A 128 -0.08 19.49 -20.56
C LEU A 128 -0.30 18.28 -21.47
N ILE A 129 -1.50 18.15 -22.06
CA ILE A 129 -1.77 17.19 -23.14
C ILE A 129 -0.81 17.43 -24.32
N ASP A 130 -0.66 18.67 -24.80
CA ASP A 130 0.21 19.00 -25.94
C ASP A 130 1.73 18.81 -25.70
N ILE A 131 2.18 18.96 -24.46
CA ILE A 131 3.55 18.65 -24.05
C ILE A 131 3.73 17.13 -24.00
N GLY A 132 2.80 16.39 -23.37
CA GLY A 132 2.83 14.93 -23.35
C GLY A 132 2.81 14.34 -24.76
N ASN A 133 2.02 14.95 -25.65
CA ASN A 133 1.94 14.66 -27.08
C ASN A 133 3.27 14.87 -27.82
N PHE A 134 4.02 15.92 -27.48
CA PHE A 134 5.37 16.12 -28.02
C PHE A 134 6.35 15.04 -27.53
N PHE A 135 6.34 14.69 -26.24
CA PHE A 135 7.19 13.61 -25.75
C PHE A 135 6.79 12.23 -26.30
N TYR A 136 5.49 11.98 -26.53
CA TYR A 136 4.99 10.79 -27.23
C TYR A 136 5.56 10.69 -28.64
N ALA A 137 5.57 11.81 -29.38
CA ALA A 137 6.12 11.92 -30.72
C ALA A 137 7.62 11.56 -30.78
N GLU A 138 8.38 12.07 -29.80
CA GLU A 138 9.81 11.82 -29.64
C GLU A 138 10.13 10.43 -29.05
N LYS A 139 9.10 9.62 -28.74
CA LYS A 139 9.19 8.29 -28.10
C LYS A 139 9.72 8.33 -26.66
N GLU A 140 9.70 9.51 -26.03
CA GLU A 140 10.03 9.75 -24.62
C GLU A 140 8.79 9.44 -23.76
N TYR A 141 8.39 8.16 -23.73
CA TYR A 141 7.10 7.73 -23.19
C TYR A 141 6.91 7.98 -21.68
N GLY A 142 7.99 8.00 -20.89
CA GLY A 142 7.92 8.31 -19.46
C GLY A 142 7.58 9.78 -19.20
N GLN A 143 8.22 10.69 -19.94
CA GLN A 143 7.92 12.12 -19.93
C GLN A 143 6.49 12.35 -20.42
N ALA A 144 6.08 11.67 -21.50
CA ALA A 144 4.71 11.77 -22.02
C ALA A 144 3.65 11.39 -20.98
N ALA A 145 3.81 10.23 -20.31
CA ALA A 145 2.93 9.79 -19.23
C ALA A 145 2.83 10.83 -18.10
N PHE A 146 3.96 11.33 -17.60
CA PHE A 146 4.00 12.35 -16.54
C PHE A 146 3.17 13.62 -16.88
N PHE A 147 3.21 14.07 -18.13
CA PHE A 147 2.42 15.22 -18.56
C PHE A 147 0.93 14.88 -18.74
N TYR A 148 0.59 13.67 -19.18
CA TYR A 148 -0.80 13.21 -19.22
C TYR A 148 -1.40 13.03 -17.82
N ASP A 149 -0.66 12.49 -16.86
CA ASP A 149 -1.11 12.33 -15.47
C ASP A 149 -1.42 13.70 -14.83
N LYS A 150 -0.52 14.68 -15.00
CA LYS A 150 -0.79 16.06 -14.56
C LYS A 150 -2.01 16.68 -15.25
N ALA A 151 -2.23 16.37 -16.53
CA ALA A 151 -3.42 16.84 -17.24
C ALA A 151 -4.70 16.20 -16.67
N ILE A 152 -4.69 14.90 -16.37
CA ILE A 152 -5.81 14.18 -15.74
C ILE A 152 -6.11 14.77 -14.35
N ASP A 153 -5.10 14.94 -13.50
CA ASP A 153 -5.24 15.47 -12.13
C ASP A 153 -5.90 16.87 -12.10
N ILE A 154 -5.46 17.77 -13.00
CA ILE A 154 -6.02 19.13 -13.09
C ILE A 154 -7.42 19.09 -13.72
N ALA A 155 -7.63 18.31 -14.78
CA ALA A 155 -8.93 18.19 -15.43
C ALA A 155 -10.01 17.59 -14.52
N GLN A 156 -9.63 16.71 -13.58
CA GLN A 156 -10.52 16.19 -12.54
C GLN A 156 -10.92 17.29 -11.54
N LYS A 157 -9.98 18.10 -11.07
CA LYS A 157 -10.26 19.24 -10.15
C LYS A 157 -11.18 20.28 -10.81
N ASP A 158 -10.99 20.53 -12.10
CA ASP A 158 -11.81 21.44 -12.92
C ASP A 158 -13.20 20.89 -13.29
N SER A 159 -13.47 19.60 -13.04
CA SER A 159 -14.60 18.88 -13.65
C SER A 159 -14.64 18.95 -15.19
N ASN A 160 -13.48 19.18 -15.84
CA ASN A 160 -13.35 19.28 -17.29
C ASN A 160 -13.30 17.88 -17.92
N ASN A 161 -14.45 17.22 -17.95
CA ASN A 161 -14.62 15.85 -18.44
C ASN A 161 -14.14 15.65 -19.88
N PHE A 162 -14.24 16.65 -20.76
CA PHE A 162 -13.80 16.52 -22.15
C PHE A 162 -12.27 16.46 -22.27
N ALA A 163 -11.55 17.39 -21.63
CA ALA A 163 -10.08 17.40 -21.64
C ALA A 163 -9.50 16.20 -20.87
N ASN A 164 -10.09 15.86 -19.72
CA ASN A 164 -9.78 14.65 -18.96
C ASN A 164 -9.86 13.40 -19.85
N ALA A 165 -10.97 13.23 -20.57
CA ALA A 165 -11.17 12.09 -21.46
C ALA A 165 -10.19 12.03 -22.64
N VAL A 166 -9.55 13.13 -23.04
CA VAL A 166 -8.46 13.13 -24.04
C VAL A 166 -7.12 12.76 -23.40
N ALA A 167 -6.80 13.28 -22.22
CA ALA A 167 -5.59 12.90 -21.48
C ALA A 167 -5.59 11.39 -21.15
N GLU A 168 -6.73 10.85 -20.72
CA GLU A 168 -6.95 9.40 -20.50
C GLU A 168 -6.67 8.58 -21.77
N ILE A 169 -7.17 8.97 -22.95
CA ILE A 169 -6.83 8.29 -24.22
C ILE A 169 -5.32 8.27 -24.44
N ASN A 170 -4.66 9.41 -24.24
CA ASN A 170 -3.26 9.55 -24.59
C ASN A 170 -2.36 8.78 -23.61
N HIS A 171 -2.72 8.71 -22.32
CA HIS A 171 -2.09 7.78 -21.38
C HIS A 171 -2.34 6.32 -21.78
N GLY A 172 -3.58 5.95 -22.13
CA GLY A 172 -3.89 4.60 -22.62
C GLY A 172 -3.05 4.18 -23.84
N LEU A 173 -2.72 5.12 -24.73
CA LEU A 173 -1.81 4.90 -25.86
C LEU A 173 -0.34 4.71 -25.42
N ILE A 174 0.11 5.29 -24.31
CA ILE A 174 1.41 4.97 -23.69
C ILE A 174 1.39 3.55 -23.12
N CYS A 175 0.33 3.17 -22.39
CA CYS A 175 0.19 1.80 -21.88
C CYS A 175 0.26 0.76 -23.01
N MET A 176 -0.41 1.02 -24.15
CA MET A 176 -0.28 0.19 -25.37
C MET A 176 1.17 0.06 -25.86
N LYS A 177 1.96 1.15 -25.85
CA LYS A 177 3.38 1.11 -26.28
C LYS A 177 4.28 0.38 -25.30
N ASN A 178 3.92 0.36 -24.03
CA ASN A 178 4.62 -0.38 -22.97
C ASN A 178 4.10 -1.82 -22.80
N ASN A 179 3.28 -2.33 -23.74
CA ASN A 179 2.60 -3.64 -23.68
C ASN A 179 1.70 -3.86 -22.44
N ASN A 180 1.33 -2.79 -21.72
CA ASN A 180 0.39 -2.84 -20.61
C ASN A 180 -1.06 -2.72 -21.13
N PHE A 181 -1.55 -3.80 -21.74
CA PHE A 181 -2.87 -3.81 -22.39
C PHE A 181 -4.04 -3.72 -21.41
N GLU A 182 -3.90 -4.21 -20.17
CA GLU A 182 -4.95 -4.05 -19.14
C GLU A 182 -5.01 -2.61 -18.61
N GLY A 183 -3.85 -1.95 -18.40
CA GLY A 183 -3.79 -0.53 -18.11
C GLY A 183 -4.41 0.32 -19.22
N SER A 184 -4.12 0.03 -20.49
CA SER A 184 -4.71 0.77 -21.61
C SER A 184 -6.23 0.62 -21.66
N LYS A 185 -6.76 -0.60 -21.42
CA LYS A 185 -8.22 -0.85 -21.30
C LYS A 185 -8.87 0.00 -20.21
N ALA A 186 -8.23 0.18 -19.05
CA ALA A 186 -8.76 1.00 -17.96
C ALA A 186 -8.91 2.47 -18.39
N HIS A 187 -7.83 3.07 -18.92
CA HIS A 187 -7.81 4.44 -19.43
C HIS A 187 -8.83 4.68 -20.56
N PHE A 188 -8.90 3.79 -21.56
CA PHE A 188 -9.86 3.93 -22.66
C PHE A 188 -11.33 3.85 -22.17
N ARG A 189 -11.63 2.98 -21.19
CA ARG A 189 -12.98 2.92 -20.57
C ARG A 189 -13.30 4.18 -19.77
N LYS A 190 -12.36 4.70 -18.99
CA LYS A 190 -12.52 5.94 -18.22
C LYS A 190 -12.82 7.12 -19.13
N SER A 191 -12.10 7.22 -20.25
CA SER A 191 -12.36 8.18 -21.33
C SER A 191 -13.79 8.09 -21.91
N ILE A 192 -14.31 6.87 -22.13
CA ILE A 192 -15.70 6.70 -22.62
C ILE A 192 -16.71 7.14 -21.55
N GLN A 193 -16.48 6.72 -20.30
CA GLN A 193 -17.35 7.04 -19.15
C GLN A 193 -17.51 8.55 -18.97
N LEU A 194 -16.40 9.31 -19.07
CA LEU A 194 -16.38 10.77 -18.90
C LEU A 194 -17.21 11.54 -19.96
N ARG A 195 -17.50 10.94 -21.12
CA ARG A 195 -18.27 11.58 -22.21
C ARG A 195 -19.64 10.94 -22.46
N LEU A 196 -20.01 9.90 -21.71
CA LEU A 196 -21.28 9.20 -21.89
C LEU A 196 -22.46 10.12 -21.55
N GLY A 197 -23.47 10.22 -22.42
CA GLY A 197 -24.63 11.09 -22.21
C GLY A 197 -24.36 12.60 -22.35
N SER A 198 -23.24 12.98 -22.98
CA SER A 198 -22.86 14.38 -23.22
C SER A 198 -22.80 14.71 -24.72
N ASP A 199 -22.77 15.99 -25.09
CA ASP A 199 -22.52 16.43 -26.48
C ASP A 199 -21.18 15.93 -27.04
N PHE A 200 -20.26 15.52 -26.18
CA PHE A 200 -18.95 14.96 -26.54
C PHE A 200 -18.98 13.43 -26.75
N GLU A 201 -20.12 12.75 -26.57
CA GLU A 201 -20.22 11.30 -26.74
C GLU A 201 -19.82 10.83 -28.15
N LYS A 202 -20.01 11.68 -29.17
CA LYS A 202 -19.56 11.44 -30.55
C LYS A 202 -18.06 11.11 -30.66
N TYR A 203 -17.22 11.62 -29.77
CA TYR A 203 -15.78 11.33 -29.74
C TYR A 203 -15.45 9.95 -29.16
N ASN A 204 -16.40 9.25 -28.54
CA ASN A 204 -16.18 7.90 -28.00
C ASN A 204 -15.93 6.84 -29.08
N CYS A 205 -16.23 7.11 -30.35
CA CYS A 205 -15.83 6.23 -31.45
C CYS A 205 -14.30 6.01 -31.48
N PHE A 206 -13.48 7.01 -31.15
CA PHE A 206 -12.03 6.85 -31.05
C PHE A 206 -11.64 5.94 -29.88
N SER A 207 -12.16 6.20 -28.67
CA SER A 207 -11.88 5.37 -27.50
C SER A 207 -12.36 3.92 -27.69
N TYR A 208 -13.46 3.70 -28.40
CA TYR A 208 -13.94 2.36 -28.74
C TYR A 208 -13.00 1.62 -29.70
N ILE A 209 -12.44 2.27 -30.73
CA ILE A 209 -11.38 1.66 -31.56
C ILE A 209 -10.14 1.35 -30.72
N ARG A 210 -9.67 2.27 -29.87
CA ARG A 210 -8.47 2.03 -29.04
C ARG A 210 -8.68 0.93 -28.00
N LEU A 211 -9.88 0.83 -27.45
CA LEU A 211 -10.26 -0.29 -26.59
C LEU A 211 -10.29 -1.62 -27.37
N ALA A 212 -10.76 -1.62 -28.62
CA ALA A 212 -10.68 -2.79 -29.50
C ALA A 212 -9.24 -3.18 -29.86
N ASP A 213 -8.35 -2.22 -30.14
CA ASP A 213 -6.92 -2.46 -30.35
C ASP A 213 -6.30 -3.19 -29.14
N ALA A 214 -6.64 -2.78 -27.93
CA ALA A 214 -6.17 -3.41 -26.69
C ALA A 214 -6.75 -4.84 -26.50
N TYR A 215 -8.02 -5.06 -26.82
CA TYR A 215 -8.63 -6.40 -26.78
C TYR A 215 -8.04 -7.35 -27.84
N ASN A 216 -7.79 -6.86 -29.07
CA ASN A 216 -7.08 -7.59 -30.12
C ASN A 216 -5.68 -7.99 -29.65
N SER A 217 -4.94 -7.07 -29.01
CA SER A 217 -3.60 -7.33 -28.44
C SER A 217 -3.58 -8.39 -27.33
N LEU A 218 -4.73 -8.63 -26.69
CA LEU A 218 -4.93 -9.66 -25.67
C LEU A 218 -5.58 -10.95 -26.22
N MET A 219 -5.73 -11.09 -27.54
CA MET A 219 -6.45 -12.19 -28.21
C MET A 219 -7.90 -12.37 -27.73
N GLN A 220 -8.53 -11.30 -27.23
CA GLN A 220 -9.92 -11.25 -26.76
C GLN A 220 -10.83 -10.77 -27.90
N LEU A 221 -10.84 -11.53 -29.00
CA LEU A 221 -11.36 -11.11 -30.31
C LEU A 221 -12.86 -10.79 -30.29
N ASP A 222 -13.68 -11.55 -29.55
CA ASP A 222 -15.12 -11.27 -29.35
C ASP A 222 -15.38 -9.84 -28.85
N SER A 223 -14.68 -9.43 -27.79
CA SER A 223 -14.78 -8.07 -27.26
C SER A 223 -14.30 -7.03 -28.26
N ALA A 224 -13.19 -7.30 -28.97
CA ALA A 224 -12.67 -6.38 -29.97
C ALA A 224 -13.71 -6.09 -31.07
N LEU A 225 -14.37 -7.12 -31.62
CA LEU A 225 -15.41 -6.96 -32.64
C LEU A 225 -16.58 -6.09 -32.16
N ILE A 226 -17.03 -6.26 -30.91
CA ILE A 226 -18.10 -5.43 -30.36
C ILE A 226 -17.68 -3.97 -30.24
N PHE A 227 -16.46 -3.69 -29.79
CA PHE A 227 -15.99 -2.31 -29.66
C PHE A 227 -15.71 -1.65 -31.03
N ILE A 228 -15.30 -2.40 -32.05
CA ILE A 228 -15.26 -1.92 -33.44
C ILE A 228 -16.68 -1.54 -33.92
N LYS A 229 -17.66 -2.44 -33.74
CA LYS A 229 -19.07 -2.17 -34.09
C LYS A 229 -19.66 -0.98 -33.33
N LYS A 230 -19.30 -0.78 -32.05
CA LYS A 230 -19.70 0.40 -31.26
C LYS A 230 -19.07 1.68 -31.80
N ALA A 231 -17.81 1.64 -32.22
CA ALA A 231 -17.16 2.78 -32.85
C ALA A 231 -17.83 3.17 -34.18
N GLU A 232 -18.09 2.19 -35.03
CA GLU A 232 -18.80 2.34 -36.30
C GLU A 232 -20.19 2.96 -36.08
N TYR A 233 -20.98 2.40 -35.15
CA TYR A 233 -22.30 2.91 -34.79
C TYR A 233 -22.26 4.37 -34.29
N ILE A 234 -21.39 4.71 -33.34
CA ILE A 234 -21.29 6.08 -32.80
C ILE A 234 -20.84 7.07 -33.87
N TYR A 235 -19.91 6.65 -34.75
CA TYR A 235 -19.47 7.51 -35.85
C TYR A 235 -20.60 7.80 -36.84
N TYR A 236 -21.30 6.79 -37.34
CA TYR A 236 -22.36 6.99 -38.32
C TYR A 236 -23.65 7.60 -37.73
N SER A 237 -23.93 7.41 -36.43
CA SER A 237 -25.11 8.02 -35.79
C SER A 237 -24.89 9.44 -35.26
N LYS A 238 -23.68 9.78 -34.77
CA LYS A 238 -23.40 11.05 -34.06
C LYS A 238 -22.14 11.79 -34.54
N GLY A 239 -21.25 11.14 -35.28
CA GLY A 239 -19.91 11.64 -35.61
C GLY A 239 -19.68 12.13 -37.03
N GLN A 240 -20.43 11.64 -38.02
CA GLN A 240 -20.12 11.79 -39.46
C GLN A 240 -20.00 13.25 -39.96
N GLN A 241 -20.73 14.18 -39.37
CA GLN A 241 -20.68 15.62 -39.74
C GLN A 241 -19.53 16.38 -39.06
N ASN A 242 -18.78 15.75 -38.14
CA ASN A 242 -17.75 16.40 -37.35
C ASN A 242 -16.38 16.38 -38.06
N ALA A 243 -15.82 17.56 -38.32
CA ALA A 243 -14.52 17.72 -38.95
C ALA A 243 -13.36 17.08 -38.18
N LEU A 244 -13.46 16.94 -36.85
CA LEU A 244 -12.45 16.26 -36.02
C LEU A 244 -12.51 14.72 -36.10
N LEU A 245 -13.52 14.15 -36.76
CA LEU A 245 -13.72 12.70 -36.87
C LEU A 245 -13.59 12.17 -38.32
N LEU A 246 -13.13 13.01 -39.26
CA LEU A 246 -13.02 12.65 -40.68
C LEU A 246 -12.17 11.38 -40.92
N GLU A 247 -11.19 11.09 -40.07
CA GLU A 247 -10.30 9.92 -40.22
C GLU A 247 -10.90 8.61 -39.67
N MET A 248 -11.98 8.68 -38.88
CA MET A 248 -12.55 7.53 -38.19
C MET A 248 -12.91 6.34 -39.09
N PRO A 249 -13.46 6.50 -40.30
CA PRO A 249 -13.73 5.38 -41.21
C PRO A 249 -12.50 4.52 -41.51
N GLY A 250 -11.32 5.13 -41.70
CA GLY A 250 -10.07 4.39 -41.92
C GLY A 250 -9.61 3.64 -40.66
N LEU A 251 -9.80 4.23 -39.48
CA LEU A 251 -9.49 3.59 -38.19
C LEU A 251 -10.46 2.43 -37.87
N ILE A 252 -11.72 2.53 -38.29
CA ILE A 252 -12.72 1.45 -38.18
C ILE A 252 -12.36 0.29 -39.10
N ASP A 253 -12.02 0.58 -40.36
CA ASP A 253 -11.57 -0.44 -41.33
C ASP A 253 -10.27 -1.14 -40.86
N LEU A 254 -9.32 -0.42 -40.26
CA LEU A 254 -8.14 -0.97 -39.62
C LEU A 254 -8.48 -1.87 -38.41
N GLY A 255 -9.45 -1.46 -37.58
CA GLY A 255 -9.95 -2.26 -36.47
C GLY A 255 -10.51 -3.60 -36.95
N TYR A 256 -11.38 -3.58 -37.96
CA TYR A 256 -11.89 -4.79 -38.61
C TYR A 256 -10.77 -5.64 -39.22
N TYR A 257 -9.82 -5.03 -39.93
CA TYR A 257 -8.67 -5.73 -40.50
C TYR A 257 -7.88 -6.50 -39.42
N ASN A 258 -7.55 -5.83 -38.31
CA ASN A 258 -6.81 -6.45 -37.20
C ASN A 258 -7.59 -7.63 -36.61
N TYR A 259 -8.89 -7.47 -36.38
CA TYR A 259 -9.77 -8.53 -35.90
C TYR A 259 -9.79 -9.75 -36.84
N TYR A 260 -10.05 -9.56 -38.14
CA TYR A 260 -10.19 -10.66 -39.09
C TYR A 260 -8.85 -11.37 -39.36
N ARG A 261 -7.74 -10.64 -39.37
CA ARG A 261 -6.41 -11.27 -39.50
C ARG A 261 -6.08 -12.14 -38.28
N LEU A 262 -6.36 -11.66 -37.06
CA LEU A 262 -6.16 -12.44 -35.83
C LEU A 262 -7.15 -13.60 -35.68
N SER A 263 -8.34 -13.49 -36.28
CA SER A 263 -9.35 -14.56 -36.35
C SER A 263 -9.05 -15.62 -37.42
N ASN A 264 -7.93 -15.51 -38.14
CA ASN A 264 -7.55 -16.36 -39.27
C ASN A 264 -8.55 -16.34 -40.45
N GLU A 265 -9.24 -15.20 -40.65
CA GLU A 265 -10.17 -14.95 -41.76
C GLU A 265 -9.69 -13.78 -42.66
N PRO A 266 -8.44 -13.79 -43.17
CA PRO A 266 -7.83 -12.64 -43.85
C PRO A 266 -8.59 -12.17 -45.10
N LYS A 267 -9.34 -13.06 -45.76
CA LYS A 267 -10.22 -12.69 -46.89
C LYS A 267 -11.31 -11.69 -46.51
N LEU A 268 -11.84 -11.75 -45.29
CA LEU A 268 -12.84 -10.78 -44.81
C LEU A 268 -12.17 -9.44 -44.44
N ALA A 269 -10.93 -9.46 -43.96
CA ALA A 269 -10.14 -8.25 -43.68
C ALA A 269 -10.05 -7.34 -44.94
N GLY A 270 -9.76 -7.93 -46.10
CA GLY A 270 -9.69 -7.20 -47.38
C GLY A 270 -11.02 -6.63 -47.89
N ILE A 271 -12.17 -7.14 -47.43
CA ILE A 271 -13.49 -6.58 -47.76
C ILE A 271 -13.76 -5.31 -46.97
N HIS A 272 -13.49 -5.32 -45.65
CA HIS A 272 -13.72 -4.13 -44.82
C HIS A 272 -12.81 -2.98 -45.21
N LEU A 273 -11.52 -3.23 -45.49
CA LEU A 273 -10.57 -2.21 -45.98
C LEU A 273 -11.00 -1.44 -47.24
N LYS A 274 -12.03 -1.89 -47.98
CA LYS A 274 -12.55 -1.20 -49.16
C LYS A 274 -13.70 -0.23 -48.84
N LYS A 275 -14.35 -0.36 -47.68
CA LYS A 275 -15.54 0.42 -47.32
C LYS A 275 -15.27 1.91 -47.25
N SER A 276 -14.22 2.32 -46.54
CA SER A 276 -13.91 3.75 -46.35
C SER A 276 -13.10 4.37 -47.49
N ARG A 277 -12.41 3.58 -48.33
CA ARG A 277 -11.42 4.09 -49.30
C ARG A 277 -11.90 5.23 -50.18
N LYS A 278 -13.09 5.09 -50.79
CA LYS A 278 -13.66 6.14 -51.66
C LYS A 278 -13.82 7.45 -50.88
N TYR A 279 -14.38 7.36 -49.68
CA TYR A 279 -14.55 8.50 -48.78
C TYR A 279 -13.21 9.09 -48.32
N LEU A 280 -12.21 8.27 -47.97
CA LEU A 280 -10.88 8.75 -47.57
C LEU A 280 -10.20 9.53 -48.71
N LEU A 281 -10.32 9.05 -49.95
CA LEU A 281 -9.80 9.72 -51.13
C LEU A 281 -10.56 11.04 -51.43
N GLU A 282 -11.90 11.03 -51.35
CA GLU A 282 -12.75 12.22 -51.51
C GLU A 282 -12.52 13.30 -50.43
N LYS A 283 -12.00 12.91 -49.26
CA LYS A 283 -11.66 13.83 -48.15
C LYS A 283 -10.18 14.21 -48.09
N ASP A 284 -9.39 13.86 -49.11
CA ASP A 284 -7.94 14.12 -49.18
C ASP A 284 -7.14 13.50 -48.02
N LEU A 285 -7.67 12.42 -47.41
CA LEU A 285 -7.04 11.68 -46.32
C LEU A 285 -6.08 10.62 -46.86
N ILE A 286 -5.16 11.06 -47.72
CA ILE A 286 -4.30 10.19 -48.54
C ILE A 286 -3.49 9.20 -47.68
N ASN A 287 -2.98 9.60 -46.50
CA ASN A 287 -2.25 8.68 -45.60
C ASN A 287 -3.12 7.47 -45.18
N HIS A 288 -4.38 7.69 -44.78
CA HIS A 288 -5.29 6.62 -44.37
C HIS A 288 -5.71 5.76 -45.57
N TYR A 289 -5.95 6.38 -46.73
CA TYR A 289 -6.21 5.67 -47.98
C TYR A 289 -5.04 4.72 -48.34
N LEU A 290 -3.81 5.24 -48.34
CA LEU A 290 -2.58 4.48 -48.61
C LEU A 290 -2.36 3.34 -47.60
N GLU A 291 -2.67 3.56 -46.32
CA GLU A 291 -2.59 2.52 -45.29
C GLU A 291 -3.59 1.38 -45.55
N THR A 292 -4.83 1.68 -45.94
CA THR A 292 -5.79 0.62 -46.32
C THR A 292 -5.35 -0.16 -47.57
N LEU A 293 -4.67 0.47 -48.54
CA LEU A 293 -4.11 -0.23 -49.71
C LEU A 293 -2.98 -1.17 -49.28
N LEU A 294 -2.03 -0.69 -48.48
CA LEU A 294 -0.91 -1.48 -47.97
C LEU A 294 -1.39 -2.72 -47.20
N LEU A 295 -2.43 -2.59 -46.38
CA LEU A 295 -2.94 -3.69 -45.57
C LEU A 295 -3.68 -4.76 -46.40
N GLU A 296 -4.40 -4.38 -47.46
CA GLU A 296 -4.97 -5.37 -48.39
C GLU A 296 -3.87 -6.04 -49.21
N ALA A 297 -2.94 -5.25 -49.73
CA ALA A 297 -1.77 -5.76 -50.46
C ALA A 297 -0.96 -6.75 -49.61
N THR A 298 -0.82 -6.50 -48.30
CA THR A 298 -0.18 -7.41 -47.35
C THR A 298 -0.89 -8.76 -47.30
N VAL A 299 -2.23 -8.77 -47.11
CA VAL A 299 -3.04 -10.00 -47.06
C VAL A 299 -2.93 -10.78 -48.36
N VAL A 300 -2.96 -10.10 -49.50
CA VAL A 300 -2.87 -10.71 -50.83
C VAL A 300 -1.46 -11.27 -51.10
N PHE A 301 -0.41 -10.56 -50.65
CA PHE A 301 0.98 -11.00 -50.71
C PHE A 301 1.25 -12.24 -49.84
N GLU A 302 0.71 -12.30 -48.62
CA GLU A 302 0.79 -13.47 -47.73
C GLU A 302 0.21 -14.74 -48.38
N HIS A 303 -0.78 -14.60 -49.27
CA HIS A 303 -1.38 -15.70 -50.04
C HIS A 303 -0.63 -16.01 -51.35
N LYS A 304 0.57 -15.43 -51.55
CA LYS A 304 1.43 -15.55 -52.74
C LYS A 304 0.82 -14.96 -54.03
N GLU A 305 -0.20 -14.13 -53.92
CA GLU A 305 -0.86 -13.49 -55.07
C GLU A 305 -0.12 -12.21 -55.51
N ASN A 306 1.18 -12.33 -55.78
CA ASN A 306 2.11 -11.21 -56.00
C ASN A 306 1.63 -10.23 -57.09
N GLN A 307 1.11 -10.71 -58.23
CA GLN A 307 0.59 -9.82 -59.28
C GLN A 307 -0.57 -8.93 -58.80
N LYS A 308 -1.45 -9.46 -57.94
CA LYS A 308 -2.54 -8.65 -57.36
C LYS A 308 -2.00 -7.62 -56.37
N THR A 309 -0.94 -7.95 -55.63
CA THR A 309 -0.22 -7.02 -54.74
C THR A 309 0.31 -5.82 -55.52
N ILE A 310 0.94 -6.05 -56.69
CA ILE A 310 1.38 -4.98 -57.60
C ILE A 310 0.19 -4.14 -58.05
N ASN A 311 -0.86 -4.77 -58.59
CA ASN A 311 -2.04 -4.07 -59.11
C ASN A 311 -2.77 -3.20 -58.05
N ILE A 312 -2.69 -3.57 -56.76
CA ILE A 312 -3.25 -2.79 -55.64
C ILE A 312 -2.37 -1.58 -55.29
N LEU A 313 -1.05 -1.73 -55.32
CA LEU A 313 -0.10 -0.73 -54.82
C LEU A 313 0.45 0.21 -55.88
N GLU A 314 0.58 -0.20 -57.14
CA GLU A 314 1.14 0.64 -58.20
C GLU A 314 0.38 1.99 -58.36
N PRO A 315 -0.97 2.06 -58.25
CA PRO A 315 -1.69 3.33 -58.28
C PRO A 315 -1.30 4.31 -57.15
N ALA A 316 -0.81 3.80 -56.01
CA ALA A 316 -0.38 4.64 -54.88
C ALA A 316 0.84 5.50 -55.20
N LEU A 317 1.71 5.06 -56.12
CA LEU A 317 2.94 5.78 -56.50
C LEU A 317 2.66 7.20 -57.01
N LYS A 318 1.52 7.40 -57.68
CA LYS A 318 1.07 8.70 -58.21
C LYS A 318 0.58 9.66 -57.11
N LEU A 319 0.32 9.14 -55.91
CA LEU A 319 -0.16 9.88 -54.74
C LEU A 319 0.95 10.19 -53.74
N PHE A 320 2.23 10.02 -54.11
CA PHE A 320 3.35 10.36 -53.23
C PHE A 320 3.70 11.85 -53.31
N SER A 321 3.99 12.44 -52.15
CA SER A 321 4.35 13.84 -51.94
C SER A 321 5.38 13.91 -50.80
N PRO A 322 6.31 14.88 -50.81
CA PRO A 322 7.23 15.14 -49.69
C PRO A 322 6.55 15.39 -48.33
N SER A 323 5.25 15.64 -48.30
CA SER A 323 4.47 15.90 -47.08
C SER A 323 3.93 14.66 -46.35
N PHE A 324 4.03 13.45 -46.92
CA PHE A 324 3.42 12.24 -46.33
C PHE A 324 4.30 11.54 -45.29
N SER A 325 3.71 10.58 -44.57
CA SER A 325 4.43 9.76 -43.59
C SER A 325 5.45 8.87 -44.29
N ASN A 326 6.72 9.30 -44.32
CA ASN A 326 7.87 8.60 -44.92
C ASN A 326 7.86 7.07 -44.76
N ASP A 327 7.60 6.58 -43.54
CA ASP A 327 7.51 5.15 -43.17
C ASP A 327 6.44 4.36 -43.96
N LEU A 328 5.37 5.00 -44.44
CA LEU A 328 4.32 4.35 -45.23
C LEU A 328 4.72 4.26 -46.71
N THR A 329 5.28 5.34 -47.25
CA THR A 329 5.86 5.39 -48.61
C THR A 329 6.94 4.32 -48.79
N THR A 330 7.89 4.23 -47.84
CA THR A 330 8.92 3.18 -47.79
C THR A 330 8.30 1.78 -47.84
N LYS A 331 7.26 1.49 -47.03
CA LYS A 331 6.61 0.17 -46.99
C LYS A 331 5.91 -0.19 -48.29
N ILE A 332 5.25 0.76 -48.95
CA ILE A 332 4.57 0.55 -50.23
C ILE A 332 5.59 0.27 -51.34
N ILE A 333 6.66 1.08 -51.44
CA ILE A 333 7.74 0.88 -52.43
C ILE A 333 8.44 -0.47 -52.20
N TYR A 334 8.75 -0.82 -50.95
CA TYR A 334 9.37 -2.10 -50.61
C TYR A 334 8.48 -3.30 -50.95
N MET A 335 7.17 -3.23 -50.68
CA MET A 335 6.23 -4.30 -51.01
C MET A 335 6.03 -4.44 -52.53
N LEU A 336 6.06 -3.34 -53.28
CA LEU A 336 6.11 -3.36 -54.74
C LEU A 336 7.39 -4.03 -55.26
N ALA A 337 8.56 -3.68 -54.72
CA ALA A 337 9.84 -4.28 -55.11
C ALA A 337 9.85 -5.81 -54.91
N LEU A 338 9.39 -6.28 -53.74
CA LEU A 338 9.26 -7.71 -53.42
C LEU A 338 8.23 -8.42 -54.33
N ALA A 339 7.06 -7.82 -54.54
CA ALA A 339 6.02 -8.43 -55.36
C ALA A 339 6.46 -8.54 -56.83
N SER A 340 7.14 -7.51 -57.38
CA SER A 340 7.76 -7.53 -58.72
C SER A 340 8.84 -8.60 -58.83
N HIS A 341 9.72 -8.72 -57.84
CA HIS A 341 10.74 -9.79 -57.80
C HIS A 341 10.10 -11.18 -57.86
N ASN A 342 9.08 -11.41 -57.03
CA ASN A 342 8.39 -12.71 -56.93
C ASN A 342 7.61 -13.12 -58.20
N VAL A 343 7.32 -12.20 -59.12
CA VAL A 343 6.73 -12.51 -60.44
C VAL A 343 7.77 -12.58 -61.56
N GLY A 344 9.06 -12.35 -61.26
CA GLY A 344 10.15 -12.32 -62.24
C GLY A 344 10.34 -10.98 -62.96
N ASP A 345 9.66 -9.91 -62.52
CA ASP A 345 9.84 -8.55 -63.04
C ASP A 345 10.99 -7.86 -62.31
N PHE A 346 12.21 -8.26 -62.69
CA PHE A 346 13.45 -7.74 -62.10
C PHE A 346 13.72 -6.27 -62.45
N GLU A 347 13.20 -5.77 -63.58
CA GLU A 347 13.38 -4.38 -64.02
C GLU A 347 12.60 -3.42 -63.12
N ASN A 348 11.30 -3.65 -62.91
CA ASN A 348 10.53 -2.83 -61.97
C ASN A 348 10.96 -3.08 -60.52
N SER A 349 11.35 -4.30 -60.16
CA SER A 349 11.89 -4.58 -58.82
C SER A 349 13.12 -3.70 -58.53
N HIS A 350 14.08 -3.62 -59.46
CA HIS A 350 15.26 -2.77 -59.33
C HIS A 350 14.89 -1.28 -59.26
N LEU A 351 14.02 -0.81 -60.15
CA LEU A 351 13.52 0.57 -60.16
C LEU A 351 12.86 0.99 -58.83
N TYR A 352 12.11 0.07 -58.20
CA TYR A 352 11.51 0.32 -56.89
C TYR A 352 12.56 0.35 -55.77
N TYR A 353 13.59 -0.50 -55.80
CA TYR A 353 14.71 -0.40 -54.86
C TYR A 353 15.51 0.91 -55.01
N GLU A 354 15.81 1.36 -56.23
CA GLU A 354 16.47 2.66 -56.46
C GLU A 354 15.64 3.82 -55.88
N ARG A 355 14.32 3.82 -56.11
CA ARG A 355 13.40 4.82 -55.53
C ARG A 355 13.37 4.77 -54.00
N LEU A 356 13.51 3.59 -53.39
CA LEU A 356 13.58 3.43 -51.94
C LEU A 356 14.82 4.14 -51.37
N VAL A 357 15.99 3.90 -51.97
CA VAL A 357 17.27 4.50 -51.58
C VAL A 357 17.25 6.02 -51.78
N ALA A 358 16.81 6.49 -52.94
CA ALA A 358 16.71 7.92 -53.23
C ALA A 358 15.74 8.65 -52.28
N PHE A 359 14.64 8.00 -51.89
CA PHE A 359 13.72 8.54 -50.90
C PHE A 359 14.40 8.64 -49.52
N GLU A 360 15.10 7.59 -49.07
CA GLU A 360 15.84 7.59 -47.80
C GLU A 360 16.94 8.65 -47.71
N ASP A 361 17.66 8.92 -48.80
CA ASP A 361 18.66 9.99 -48.85
C ASP A 361 18.02 11.37 -48.76
N SER A 362 16.84 11.57 -49.32
CA SER A 362 16.05 12.79 -49.10
C SER A 362 15.72 13.00 -47.62
N LEU A 363 15.37 11.92 -46.89
CA LEU A 363 15.05 11.98 -45.46
C LEU A 363 16.26 12.37 -44.57
N LYS A 364 17.49 12.04 -44.99
CA LYS A 364 18.71 12.41 -44.27
C LYS A 364 18.88 13.93 -44.16
N SER A 365 18.44 14.68 -45.18
CA SER A 365 18.56 16.15 -45.20
C SER A 365 17.59 16.89 -44.25
N SER A 366 16.49 16.25 -43.83
CA SER A 366 15.34 16.90 -43.16
C SER A 366 15.14 16.46 -41.69
N LYS A 367 16.21 15.98 -41.02
CA LYS A 367 16.20 15.29 -39.70
C LYS A 367 15.43 13.96 -39.68
N SER A 368 16.17 12.84 -39.60
CA SER A 368 16.12 11.89 -38.46
C SER A 368 16.99 10.65 -38.71
N HIS A 369 18.12 10.52 -37.99
CA HIS A 369 18.98 9.32 -38.05
C HIS A 369 18.36 8.02 -37.50
N TYR A 370 17.19 8.07 -36.87
CA TYR A 370 16.59 6.93 -36.17
C TYR A 370 15.99 5.86 -37.10
N HIS A 371 15.38 6.24 -38.23
CA HIS A 371 14.70 5.27 -39.11
C HIS A 371 15.66 4.51 -40.03
N LEU A 372 16.81 5.11 -40.34
CA LEU A 372 17.80 4.55 -41.27
C LEU A 372 18.43 3.25 -40.78
N ASN A 373 18.61 3.08 -39.47
CA ASN A 373 19.20 1.85 -38.93
C ASN A 373 18.25 0.64 -39.00
N GLN A 374 16.93 0.85 -39.03
CA GLN A 374 15.96 -0.25 -39.16
C GLN A 374 15.77 -0.66 -40.62
N ILE A 375 15.73 0.29 -41.56
CA ILE A 375 15.53 -0.05 -42.97
C ILE A 375 16.83 -0.56 -43.61
N ARG A 376 18.00 -0.01 -43.22
CA ARG A 376 19.31 -0.59 -43.59
C ARG A 376 19.43 -2.06 -43.18
N SER A 377 18.95 -2.46 -41.99
CA SER A 377 18.95 -3.89 -41.60
C SER A 377 18.05 -4.80 -42.44
N ILE A 378 17.06 -4.24 -43.16
CA ILE A 378 16.14 -4.97 -44.03
C ILE A 378 16.69 -5.04 -45.46
N ILE A 379 17.37 -3.98 -45.92
CA ILE A 379 18.09 -3.96 -47.20
C ILE A 379 19.33 -4.87 -47.14
N ASP A 380 20.10 -4.80 -46.05
CA ASP A 380 21.25 -5.69 -45.76
C ASP A 380 20.85 -7.18 -45.68
N LEU A 381 19.56 -7.50 -45.45
CA LEU A 381 19.04 -8.87 -45.47
C LEU A 381 18.74 -9.39 -46.89
N VAL A 382 18.43 -8.51 -47.84
CA VAL A 382 18.03 -8.88 -49.22
C VAL A 382 19.21 -8.91 -50.18
N GLU A 383 20.17 -7.99 -50.07
CA GLU A 383 21.41 -8.08 -50.88
C GLU A 383 22.28 -9.27 -50.47
N ARG A 384 22.14 -9.70 -49.20
CA ARG A 384 22.86 -10.83 -48.60
C ARG A 384 22.65 -12.13 -49.38
N ASP A 385 21.41 -12.55 -49.61
CA ASP A 385 21.08 -13.86 -50.25
C ASP A 385 21.77 -14.09 -51.62
N SER A 386 22.16 -13.04 -52.34
CA SER A 386 22.76 -13.14 -53.68
C SER A 386 24.30 -13.18 -53.71
N ARG A 387 24.99 -12.79 -52.63
CA ARG A 387 26.46 -12.74 -52.56
C ARG A 387 27.06 -13.54 -51.40
N LEU A 388 26.24 -13.97 -50.45
CA LEU A 388 26.67 -14.70 -49.26
C LEU A 388 27.21 -16.11 -49.56
N ASP A 389 26.63 -16.88 -50.48
CA ASP A 389 26.91 -18.33 -50.60
C ASP A 389 28.39 -18.69 -50.87
N ILE A 390 29.15 -17.73 -51.44
CA ILE A 390 30.59 -17.87 -51.71
C ILE A 390 31.46 -17.24 -50.60
N ALA A 391 31.03 -16.13 -50.00
CA ALA A 391 31.81 -15.41 -48.98
C ALA A 391 31.53 -15.87 -47.52
N GLU A 392 30.37 -16.48 -47.25
CA GLU A 392 29.98 -16.93 -45.90
C GLU A 392 30.90 -18.03 -45.38
N LYS A 393 31.41 -18.93 -46.23
CA LYS A 393 32.28 -20.01 -45.77
C LYS A 393 33.60 -19.50 -45.21
N GLU A 394 34.14 -18.41 -45.75
CA GLU A 394 35.37 -17.79 -45.28
C GLU A 394 35.08 -16.83 -44.11
N LEU A 395 34.05 -15.99 -44.22
CA LEU A 395 33.72 -15.00 -43.19
C LEU A 395 33.10 -15.63 -41.93
N ALA A 396 32.38 -16.76 -42.02
CA ALA A 396 31.85 -17.45 -40.84
C ALA A 396 32.97 -18.04 -39.98
N LEU A 397 34.10 -18.45 -40.58
CA LEU A 397 35.27 -18.95 -39.85
C LEU A 397 35.98 -17.84 -39.07
N GLU A 398 35.99 -16.60 -39.58
CA GLU A 398 36.49 -15.43 -38.85
C GLU A 398 35.46 -14.90 -37.84
N TYR A 399 34.18 -14.87 -38.20
CA TYR A 399 33.10 -14.42 -37.32
C TYR A 399 32.93 -15.34 -36.10
N GLU A 400 33.04 -16.66 -36.23
CA GLU A 400 33.05 -17.57 -35.08
C GLU A 400 34.28 -17.33 -34.18
N LYS A 401 35.46 -17.02 -34.75
CA LYS A 401 36.66 -16.65 -33.96
C LYS A 401 36.51 -15.30 -33.26
N GLU A 402 35.92 -14.30 -33.91
CA GLU A 402 35.72 -12.99 -33.31
C GLU A 402 34.57 -12.98 -32.30
N LYS A 403 33.50 -13.74 -32.55
CA LYS A 403 32.44 -14.02 -31.58
C LYS A 403 32.96 -14.83 -30.39
N ALA A 404 33.90 -15.76 -30.60
CA ALA A 404 34.62 -16.41 -29.50
C ALA A 404 35.46 -15.40 -28.70
N ARG A 405 36.26 -14.54 -29.35
CA ARG A 405 37.02 -13.45 -28.67
C ARG A 405 36.11 -12.45 -27.94
N ILE A 406 34.95 -12.12 -28.49
CA ILE A 406 33.95 -11.26 -27.85
C ILE A 406 33.28 -12.00 -26.70
N SER A 407 33.07 -13.31 -26.81
CA SER A 407 32.58 -14.16 -25.72
C SER A 407 33.62 -14.28 -24.59
N GLU A 408 34.90 -14.44 -24.91
CA GLU A 408 36.03 -14.41 -23.95
C GLU A 408 36.15 -13.03 -23.29
N ARG A 409 36.06 -11.94 -24.06
CA ARG A 409 36.06 -10.57 -23.52
C ARG A 409 34.84 -10.30 -22.65
N ASN A 410 33.66 -10.76 -23.06
CA ASN A 410 32.43 -10.61 -22.28
C ASN A 410 32.47 -11.51 -21.03
N LEU A 411 33.03 -12.71 -21.10
CA LEU A 411 33.32 -13.57 -19.96
C LEU A 411 34.31 -12.89 -19.02
N PHE A 412 35.37 -12.24 -19.53
CA PHE A 412 36.28 -11.44 -18.72
C PHE A 412 35.60 -10.22 -18.10
N ILE A 413 34.69 -9.55 -18.81
CA ILE A 413 33.86 -8.46 -18.29
C ILE A 413 32.88 -8.98 -17.22
N TYR A 414 32.25 -10.14 -17.40
CA TYR A 414 31.38 -10.77 -16.42
C TYR A 414 32.17 -11.26 -15.21
N ILE A 415 33.36 -11.83 -15.39
CA ILE A 415 34.30 -12.17 -14.31
C ILE A 415 34.76 -10.89 -13.61
N SER A 416 34.98 -9.79 -14.32
CA SER A 416 35.34 -8.49 -13.73
C SER A 416 34.18 -7.88 -12.96
N PHE A 417 32.95 -7.94 -13.47
CA PHE A 417 31.75 -7.54 -12.73
C PHE A 417 31.47 -8.47 -11.55
N LEU A 418 31.71 -9.77 -11.67
CA LEU A 418 31.61 -10.73 -10.57
C LEU A 418 32.73 -10.51 -9.55
N ALA A 419 33.93 -10.12 -9.97
CA ALA A 419 35.05 -9.75 -9.10
C ALA A 419 34.78 -8.42 -8.38
N ILE A 420 34.24 -7.41 -9.07
CA ILE A 420 33.81 -6.13 -8.46
C ILE A 420 32.60 -6.36 -7.54
N PHE A 421 31.61 -7.15 -7.96
CA PHE A 421 30.44 -7.47 -7.15
C PHE A 421 30.83 -8.32 -5.93
N SER A 422 31.66 -9.34 -6.08
CA SER A 422 32.21 -10.10 -4.95
C SER A 422 33.15 -9.27 -4.10
N ALA A 423 33.88 -8.28 -4.65
CA ALA A 423 34.63 -7.31 -3.85
C ALA A 423 33.72 -6.31 -3.12
N ILE A 424 32.55 -5.97 -3.66
CA ILE A 424 31.52 -5.16 -2.98
C ILE A 424 30.82 -5.99 -1.91
N VAL A 425 30.49 -7.26 -2.18
CA VAL A 425 29.92 -8.21 -1.22
C VAL A 425 30.94 -8.55 -0.13
N LEU A 426 32.22 -8.72 -0.48
CA LEU A 426 33.33 -8.91 0.45
C LEU A 426 33.62 -7.63 1.23
N SER A 427 33.56 -6.45 0.62
CA SER A 427 33.70 -5.17 1.33
C SER A 427 32.52 -4.94 2.28
N TYR A 428 31.30 -5.27 1.86
CA TYR A 428 30.11 -5.31 2.71
C TYR A 428 30.25 -6.35 3.82
N PHE A 429 30.81 -7.53 3.53
CA PHE A 429 31.04 -8.59 4.50
C PHE A 429 32.16 -8.24 5.48
N LEU A 430 33.25 -7.61 5.02
CA LEU A 430 34.34 -7.07 5.83
C LEU A 430 33.87 -5.86 6.64
N PHE A 431 32.95 -5.04 6.13
CA PHE A 431 32.28 -3.98 6.88
C PHE A 431 31.30 -4.56 7.90
N ARG A 432 30.56 -5.62 7.56
CA ARG A 432 29.72 -6.39 8.49
C ARG A 432 30.55 -7.08 9.55
N LEU A 433 31.69 -7.68 9.21
CA LEU A 433 32.67 -8.27 10.12
C LEU A 433 33.34 -7.19 10.96
N LYS A 434 33.69 -6.02 10.43
CA LYS A 434 34.20 -4.89 11.21
C LYS A 434 33.13 -4.34 12.14
N LYS A 435 31.87 -4.26 11.71
CA LYS A 435 30.72 -3.89 12.54
C LYS A 435 30.39 -4.96 13.58
N GLN A 436 30.58 -6.24 13.26
CA GLN A 436 30.48 -7.37 14.19
C GLN A 436 31.66 -7.38 15.16
N ASN A 437 32.88 -7.08 14.74
CA ASN A 437 34.08 -6.99 15.60
C ASN A 437 34.03 -5.75 16.49
N LEU A 438 33.46 -4.63 16.02
CA LEU A 438 33.11 -3.48 16.85
C LEU A 438 31.95 -3.82 17.80
N LYS A 439 30.93 -4.57 17.34
CA LYS A 439 29.87 -5.06 18.23
C LYS A 439 30.41 -6.05 19.25
N VAL A 440 31.36 -6.92 18.89
CA VAL A 440 32.02 -7.91 19.74
C VAL A 440 33.01 -7.22 20.66
N SER A 441 33.71 -6.17 20.25
CA SER A 441 34.58 -5.38 21.11
C SER A 441 33.78 -4.51 22.09
N ASN A 442 32.67 -3.92 21.65
CA ASN A 442 31.72 -3.25 22.53
C ASN A 442 31.05 -4.25 23.47
N LEU A 443 30.67 -5.43 22.98
CA LEU A 443 30.17 -6.54 23.80
C LEU A 443 31.27 -7.13 24.69
N HIS A 444 32.55 -7.02 24.34
CA HIS A 444 33.67 -7.46 25.18
C HIS A 444 33.89 -6.46 26.30
N LYS A 445 33.82 -5.15 26.03
CA LYS A 445 33.76 -4.10 27.05
C LYS A 445 32.49 -4.19 27.91
N GLU A 446 31.37 -4.56 27.31
CA GLU A 446 30.13 -4.83 28.03
C GLU A 446 30.24 -6.11 28.86
N LEU A 447 30.93 -7.14 28.37
CA LEU A 447 31.24 -8.39 29.09
C LEU A 447 32.30 -8.17 30.17
N GLU A 448 33.26 -7.26 30.00
CA GLU A 448 34.20 -6.81 31.03
C GLU A 448 33.43 -6.06 32.11
N GLY A 449 32.60 -5.07 31.75
CA GLY A 449 31.72 -4.38 32.69
C GLY A 449 30.63 -5.28 33.31
N GLN A 450 30.20 -6.34 32.61
CA GLN A 450 29.35 -7.38 33.17
C GLN A 450 30.15 -8.34 34.06
N ASN A 451 31.41 -8.62 33.78
CA ASN A 451 32.31 -9.41 34.62
C ASN A 451 32.69 -8.65 35.89
N GLU A 452 32.91 -7.33 35.82
CA GLU A 452 33.02 -6.45 36.97
C GLU A 452 31.72 -6.48 37.79
N LYS A 453 30.55 -6.35 37.15
CA LYS A 453 29.25 -6.52 37.83
C LYS A 453 29.00 -7.94 38.34
N ILE A 454 29.56 -8.98 37.72
CA ILE A 454 29.49 -10.37 38.18
C ILE A 454 30.43 -10.57 39.36
N ASN A 455 31.59 -9.91 39.39
CA ASN A 455 32.52 -9.91 40.52
C ASN A 455 31.95 -9.11 41.69
N GLU A 456 31.34 -7.93 41.46
CA GLU A 456 30.54 -7.23 42.46
C GLU A 456 29.38 -8.10 42.97
N LYS A 457 28.67 -8.79 42.07
CA LYS A 457 27.61 -9.73 42.46
C LYS A 457 28.18 -10.90 43.24
N ALA A 458 29.37 -11.42 42.90
CA ALA A 458 30.03 -12.49 43.61
C ALA A 458 30.43 -12.05 45.01
N ILE A 459 30.99 -10.84 45.16
CA ILE A 459 31.27 -10.21 46.46
C ILE A 459 29.97 -9.99 47.26
N LYS A 460 28.88 -9.51 46.62
CA LYS A 460 27.56 -9.38 47.26
C LYS A 460 26.94 -10.74 47.62
N LEU A 461 27.23 -11.79 46.85
CA LEU A 461 26.73 -13.16 47.06
C LEU A 461 27.56 -13.88 48.13
N GLU A 462 28.85 -13.57 48.24
CA GLU A 462 29.73 -13.95 49.33
C GLU A 462 29.33 -13.24 50.62
N GLN A 463 29.06 -11.93 50.58
CA GLN A 463 28.46 -11.18 51.70
C GLN A 463 27.09 -11.75 52.10
N SER A 464 26.22 -12.09 51.14
CA SER A 464 24.93 -12.72 51.39
C SER A 464 25.08 -14.11 52.01
N ASN A 465 25.99 -14.95 51.51
CA ASN A 465 26.36 -16.22 52.13
C ASN A 465 26.95 -16.00 53.53
N HIS A 466 27.72 -14.94 53.77
CA HIS A 466 28.29 -14.62 55.07
C HIS A 466 27.22 -14.16 56.07
N VAL A 467 26.20 -13.42 55.62
CA VAL A 467 25.00 -13.07 56.39
C VAL A 467 24.16 -14.32 56.67
N LYS A 468 23.95 -15.18 55.67
CA LYS A 468 23.22 -16.44 55.81
C LYS A 468 23.91 -17.43 56.75
N ASN A 469 25.24 -17.52 56.69
CA ASN A 469 26.05 -18.31 57.61
C ASN A 469 26.00 -17.73 59.04
N LYS A 470 26.01 -16.40 59.17
CA LYS A 470 25.81 -15.72 60.47
C LYS A 470 24.40 -15.97 61.02
N LEU A 471 23.37 -15.95 60.18
CA LEU A 471 21.99 -16.28 60.54
C LEU A 471 21.84 -17.75 60.97
N PHE A 472 22.44 -18.70 60.23
CA PHE A 472 22.48 -20.11 60.66
C PHE A 472 23.26 -20.29 61.97
N SER A 473 24.31 -19.51 62.23
CA SER A 473 25.03 -19.51 63.50
C SER A 473 24.13 -19.03 64.67
N ILE A 474 23.33 -17.99 64.43
CA ILE A 474 22.33 -17.49 65.40
C ILE A 474 21.23 -18.54 65.64
N ILE A 475 20.62 -19.09 64.59
CA ILE A 475 19.61 -20.16 64.70
C ILE A 475 20.18 -21.39 65.45
N ALA A 476 21.43 -21.78 65.16
CA ALA A 476 22.09 -22.88 65.84
C ALA A 476 22.40 -22.56 67.32
N HIS A 477 22.71 -21.31 67.66
CA HIS A 477 22.87 -20.85 69.04
C HIS A 477 21.53 -20.89 69.81
N ASP A 478 20.48 -20.36 69.20
CA ASP A 478 19.16 -20.19 69.83
C ASP A 478 18.36 -21.50 69.89
N LEU A 479 18.70 -22.51 69.08
CA LEU A 479 18.28 -23.90 69.28
C LEU A 479 19.14 -24.63 70.31
N ARG A 480 20.46 -24.39 70.34
CA ARG A 480 21.38 -25.04 71.29
C ARG A 480 21.07 -24.66 72.74
N SER A 481 20.64 -23.43 73.00
CA SER A 481 20.27 -22.97 74.34
C SER A 481 19.13 -23.80 74.97
N PRO A 482 17.90 -23.86 74.41
CA PRO A 482 16.83 -24.69 74.96
C PRO A 482 17.14 -26.18 74.91
N LEU A 483 17.84 -26.69 73.87
CA LEU A 483 18.25 -28.10 73.83
C LEU A 483 19.22 -28.46 74.98
N ASN A 484 20.14 -27.56 75.33
CA ASN A 484 21.02 -27.74 76.50
C ASN A 484 20.24 -27.65 77.82
N VAL A 485 19.24 -26.78 77.92
CA VAL A 485 18.34 -26.71 79.09
C VAL A 485 17.54 -28.00 79.24
N LEU A 486 16.97 -28.54 78.15
CA LEU A 486 16.27 -29.82 78.14
C LEU A 486 17.21 -30.98 78.54
N LEU A 487 18.43 -31.04 78.01
CA LEU A 487 19.44 -32.04 78.40
C LEU A 487 19.83 -31.93 79.88
N GLY A 488 19.98 -30.70 80.40
CA GLY A 488 20.23 -30.44 81.82
C GLY A 488 19.07 -30.89 82.73
N GLN A 489 17.84 -30.58 82.33
CA GLN A 489 16.61 -31.02 83.03
C GLN A 489 16.49 -32.55 83.04
N ILE A 490 16.74 -33.22 81.91
CA ILE A 490 16.82 -34.70 81.83
C ILE A 490 17.89 -35.24 82.79
N GLY A 491 19.07 -34.61 82.86
CA GLY A 491 20.14 -34.98 83.78
C GLY A 491 19.74 -34.87 85.26
N ILE A 492 19.10 -33.76 85.63
CA ILE A 492 18.56 -33.51 86.98
C ILE A 492 17.49 -34.56 87.33
N ILE A 493 16.53 -34.80 86.43
CA ILE A 493 15.48 -35.83 86.61
C ILE A 493 16.10 -37.22 86.79
N LYS A 494 17.08 -37.59 85.95
CA LYS A 494 17.80 -38.87 86.05
C LYS A 494 18.52 -39.01 87.39
N GLN A 495 19.18 -37.95 87.87
CA GLN A 495 19.83 -37.95 89.17
C GLN A 495 18.83 -38.07 90.32
N GLN A 496 17.71 -37.33 90.26
CA GLN A 496 16.61 -37.39 91.24
C GLN A 496 15.99 -38.79 91.35
N ILE A 497 15.82 -39.49 90.22
CA ILE A 497 15.38 -40.89 90.17
C ILE A 497 16.41 -41.82 90.85
N VAL A 498 17.70 -41.68 90.53
CA VAL A 498 18.77 -42.50 91.11
C VAL A 498 18.93 -42.28 92.62
N THR A 499 18.79 -41.04 93.10
CA THR A 499 18.88 -40.71 94.53
C THR A 499 17.58 -40.90 95.31
N LYS A 500 16.51 -41.40 94.65
CA LYS A 500 15.16 -41.58 95.21
C LYS A 500 14.49 -40.30 95.75
N ASN A 501 14.92 -39.13 95.30
CA ASN A 501 14.29 -37.84 95.65
C ASN A 501 13.23 -37.48 94.60
N THR A 502 12.02 -38.05 94.74
CA THR A 502 10.97 -38.00 93.72
C THR A 502 10.09 -36.74 93.76
N GLU A 503 10.10 -35.96 94.84
CA GLU A 503 9.17 -34.81 95.03
C GLU A 503 9.35 -33.73 93.95
N ASN A 504 10.57 -33.54 93.45
CA ASN A 504 10.89 -32.51 92.48
C ASN A 504 10.82 -32.98 91.01
N VAL A 505 10.50 -34.25 90.74
CA VAL A 505 10.51 -34.81 89.38
C VAL A 505 9.36 -34.26 88.55
N SER A 506 8.14 -34.19 89.10
CA SER A 506 6.96 -33.66 88.40
C SER A 506 7.09 -32.19 87.94
N PRO A 507 7.42 -31.21 88.81
CA PRO A 507 7.57 -29.82 88.37
C PRO A 507 8.74 -29.61 87.40
N ASN A 508 9.79 -30.44 87.45
CA ASN A 508 10.87 -30.40 86.47
C ASN A 508 10.43 -30.96 85.11
N LEU A 509 9.60 -32.01 85.08
CA LEU A 509 8.99 -32.52 83.85
C LEU A 509 8.06 -31.48 83.20
N SER A 510 7.21 -30.78 83.98
CA SER A 510 6.34 -29.73 83.44
C SER A 510 7.13 -28.56 82.84
N ARG A 511 8.26 -28.16 83.47
CA ARG A 511 9.19 -27.16 82.90
C ARG A 511 9.85 -27.65 81.61
N MET A 512 10.21 -28.93 81.55
CA MET A 512 10.77 -29.55 80.34
C MET A 512 9.74 -29.60 79.20
N GLU A 513 8.48 -29.90 79.50
CA GLU A 513 7.39 -29.88 78.53
C GLU A 513 7.13 -28.44 77.99
N GLN A 514 7.16 -27.45 78.88
CA GLN A 514 7.06 -26.02 78.53
C GLN A 514 8.19 -25.59 77.57
N THR A 515 9.45 -25.85 77.93
CA THR A 515 10.62 -25.53 77.09
C THR A 515 10.59 -26.28 75.74
N LEU A 516 10.08 -27.51 75.71
CA LEU A 516 9.90 -28.27 74.47
C LEU A 516 8.84 -27.64 73.55
N LYS A 517 7.69 -27.23 74.09
CA LYS A 517 6.64 -26.53 73.32
C LYS A 517 7.14 -25.22 72.72
N GLU A 518 7.83 -24.41 73.52
CA GLU A 518 8.45 -23.15 73.06
C GLU A 518 9.48 -23.38 71.93
N THR A 519 10.26 -24.46 72.02
CA THR A 519 11.23 -24.86 70.98
C THR A 519 10.54 -25.32 69.68
N VAL A 520 9.41 -26.02 69.78
CA VAL A 520 8.61 -26.46 68.61
C VAL A 520 7.96 -25.25 67.93
N GLU A 521 7.38 -24.31 68.68
CA GLU A 521 6.83 -23.08 68.10
C GLU A 521 7.88 -22.24 67.37
N LEU A 522 9.10 -22.13 67.93
CA LEU A 522 10.22 -21.45 67.26
C LEU A 522 10.55 -22.12 65.91
N PHE A 523 10.55 -23.46 65.89
CA PHE A 523 10.82 -24.24 64.67
C PHE A 523 9.73 -24.05 63.60
N GLU A 524 8.45 -24.05 63.98
CA GLU A 524 7.35 -23.80 63.03
C GLU A 524 7.39 -22.38 62.45
N ARG A 525 7.68 -21.36 63.27
CA ARG A 525 7.83 -19.96 62.83
C ARG A 525 8.98 -19.81 61.83
N LEU A 526 10.12 -20.45 62.07
CA LEU A 526 11.26 -20.50 61.13
C LEU A 526 10.90 -21.22 59.82
N LEU A 527 10.11 -22.29 59.90
CA LEU A 527 9.72 -23.09 58.73
C LEU A 527 8.66 -22.37 57.85
N GLN A 528 7.80 -21.53 58.43
CA GLN A 528 6.93 -20.64 57.68
C GLN A 528 7.73 -19.54 56.96
N TRP A 529 8.68 -18.89 57.65
CA TRP A 529 9.53 -17.86 57.04
C TRP A 529 10.36 -18.40 55.87
N SER A 530 10.92 -19.62 56.00
CA SER A 530 11.68 -20.29 54.94
C SER A 530 10.90 -20.55 53.64
N LYS A 531 9.56 -20.52 53.64
CA LYS A 531 8.73 -20.69 52.42
C LYS A 531 8.50 -19.38 51.67
N LEU A 532 8.51 -18.25 52.38
CA LEU A 532 8.41 -16.91 51.79
C LEU A 532 9.68 -16.51 51.07
N ASP A 533 10.84 -16.79 51.68
CA ASP A 533 12.18 -16.53 51.13
C ASP A 533 12.45 -17.23 49.78
N LYS A 534 11.54 -18.13 49.35
CA LYS A 534 11.57 -18.87 48.08
C LYS A 534 10.44 -18.53 47.10
N ASN A 535 9.55 -17.59 47.43
CA ASN A 535 8.31 -17.32 46.68
C ASN A 535 7.38 -18.55 46.49
N GLU A 536 7.38 -19.50 47.43
CA GLU A 536 6.57 -20.74 47.32
C GLU A 536 5.09 -20.55 47.73
N ILE A 537 4.68 -19.35 48.16
CA ILE A 537 3.27 -19.03 48.48
C ILE A 537 2.54 -18.61 47.19
N ALA A 538 1.58 -19.43 46.77
CA ALA A 538 0.70 -19.11 45.64
C ALA A 538 -0.19 -17.91 45.98
N PHE A 539 -0.10 -16.86 45.16
CA PHE A 539 -0.89 -15.63 45.28
C PHE A 539 -2.05 -15.66 44.29
N ASN A 540 -3.29 -15.72 44.80
CA ASN A 540 -4.50 -15.79 43.99
C ASN A 540 -5.53 -14.72 44.40
N PRO A 541 -5.38 -13.47 43.95
CA PRO A 541 -6.28 -12.38 44.31
C PRO A 541 -7.66 -12.56 43.67
N VAL A 542 -8.70 -12.57 44.50
CA VAL A 542 -10.10 -12.73 44.10
C VAL A 542 -10.98 -11.70 44.84
N PRO A 543 -12.25 -11.50 44.45
CA PRO A 543 -13.20 -10.76 45.28
C PRO A 543 -13.43 -11.48 46.61
N ILE A 544 -13.11 -10.83 47.73
CA ILE A 544 -13.27 -11.35 49.10
C ILE A 544 -14.24 -10.51 49.93
N CYS A 545 -15.03 -11.19 50.77
CA CYS A 545 -15.86 -10.56 51.79
C CYS A 545 -15.11 -10.58 53.13
N LEU A 546 -14.76 -9.40 53.66
CA LEU A 546 -13.92 -9.29 54.88
C LEU A 546 -14.61 -9.83 56.13
N GLU A 547 -15.93 -9.67 56.24
CA GLU A 547 -16.78 -10.15 57.34
C GLU A 547 -16.58 -11.65 57.61
N SER A 548 -16.64 -12.46 56.54
CA SER A 548 -16.61 -13.92 56.64
C SER A 548 -15.25 -14.45 57.08
N ILE A 549 -14.17 -13.82 56.61
CA ILE A 549 -12.79 -14.17 57.00
C ILE A 549 -12.56 -13.79 58.46
N LEU A 550 -12.97 -12.59 58.89
CA LEU A 550 -12.79 -12.14 60.27
C LEU A 550 -13.56 -13.02 61.27
N GLN A 551 -14.80 -13.40 60.94
CA GLN A 551 -15.62 -14.28 61.78
C GLN A 551 -14.93 -15.63 62.04
N GLN A 552 -14.29 -16.22 61.01
CA GLN A 552 -13.54 -17.48 61.17
C GLN A 552 -12.30 -17.31 62.06
N VAL A 553 -11.57 -16.20 61.94
CA VAL A 553 -10.36 -15.96 62.74
C VAL A 553 -10.71 -15.73 64.22
N ILE A 554 -11.76 -14.98 64.51
CA ILE A 554 -12.18 -14.73 65.90
C ILE A 554 -12.65 -16.03 66.56
N LYS A 555 -13.42 -16.85 65.85
CA LYS A 555 -13.86 -18.16 66.35
C LYS A 555 -12.68 -19.09 66.72
N PHE A 556 -11.56 -19.00 66.01
CA PHE A 556 -10.35 -19.77 66.33
C PHE A 556 -9.73 -19.37 67.68
N PHE A 557 -9.86 -18.12 68.11
CA PHE A 557 -9.30 -17.60 69.37
C PHE A 557 -10.30 -17.53 70.54
N GLU A 558 -11.55 -17.98 70.36
CA GLU A 558 -12.59 -17.98 71.41
C GLU A 558 -12.11 -18.50 72.79
N PRO A 559 -11.30 -19.59 72.90
CA PRO A 559 -10.81 -20.05 74.20
C PRO A 559 -9.94 -19.00 74.93
N ASN A 560 -9.00 -18.36 74.23
CA ASN A 560 -8.09 -17.38 74.81
C ASN A 560 -8.81 -16.06 75.13
N ILE A 561 -9.77 -15.66 74.27
CA ILE A 561 -10.64 -14.50 74.48
C ILE A 561 -11.47 -14.69 75.76
N ASN A 562 -12.06 -15.87 75.94
CA ASN A 562 -12.87 -16.19 77.13
C ASN A 562 -12.04 -16.31 78.41
N GLU A 563 -10.85 -16.94 78.35
CA GLU A 563 -9.94 -17.08 79.50
C GLU A 563 -9.49 -15.72 80.05
N LYS A 564 -9.12 -14.80 79.15
CA LYS A 564 -8.72 -13.43 79.50
C LYS A 564 -9.89 -12.44 79.65
N LYS A 565 -11.12 -12.86 79.35
CA LYS A 565 -12.34 -12.02 79.33
C LYS A 565 -12.20 -10.77 78.45
N ILE A 566 -11.79 -10.95 77.21
CA ILE A 566 -11.58 -9.85 76.25
C ILE A 566 -12.88 -9.52 75.51
N GLU A 567 -13.31 -8.26 75.54
CA GLU A 567 -14.42 -7.76 74.73
C GLU A 567 -13.97 -7.51 73.29
N ILE A 568 -14.74 -7.96 72.29
CA ILE A 568 -14.47 -7.69 70.87
C ILE A 568 -15.58 -6.84 70.26
N VAL A 569 -15.22 -5.66 69.78
CA VAL A 569 -16.10 -4.71 69.07
C VAL A 569 -15.76 -4.72 67.58
N LYS A 570 -16.78 -4.78 66.71
CA LYS A 570 -16.61 -4.85 65.25
C LYS A 570 -17.42 -3.77 64.55
N SER A 571 -16.85 -3.14 63.53
CA SER A 571 -17.55 -2.21 62.62
C SER A 571 -17.07 -2.43 61.20
N LEU A 572 -17.81 -3.23 60.42
CA LEU A 572 -17.46 -3.63 59.07
C LEU A 572 -18.57 -3.22 58.10
N ASN A 573 -18.28 -2.32 57.17
CA ASN A 573 -19.28 -1.69 56.29
C ASN A 573 -19.65 -2.55 55.05
N GLY A 574 -19.70 -3.88 55.20
CA GLY A 574 -20.12 -4.81 54.12
C GLY A 574 -19.23 -4.81 52.86
N LEU A 575 -17.98 -4.35 52.98
CA LEU A 575 -17.10 -4.09 51.84
C LEU A 575 -16.55 -5.37 51.19
N THR A 576 -16.58 -5.41 49.87
CA THR A 576 -15.92 -6.42 49.03
C THR A 576 -14.64 -5.82 48.44
N GLY A 577 -13.51 -6.50 48.61
CA GLY A 577 -12.21 -6.07 48.06
C GLY A 577 -11.54 -7.16 47.22
N TYR A 578 -10.57 -6.78 46.39
CA TYR A 578 -9.83 -7.70 45.54
C TYR A 578 -8.47 -8.06 46.17
N ALA A 579 -8.34 -9.29 46.71
CA ALA A 579 -7.15 -9.76 47.45
C ALA A 579 -7.14 -11.29 47.63
N ASP A 580 -6.02 -11.86 48.08
CA ASP A 580 -5.92 -13.28 48.43
C ASP A 580 -6.50 -13.56 49.83
N ALA A 581 -7.45 -14.48 49.92
CA ALA A 581 -8.17 -14.81 51.15
C ALA A 581 -7.29 -15.48 52.22
N ASN A 582 -6.37 -16.37 51.83
CA ASN A 582 -5.54 -17.14 52.76
C ASN A 582 -4.42 -16.27 53.36
N ILE A 583 -3.82 -15.42 52.53
CA ILE A 583 -2.86 -14.41 52.97
C ILE A 583 -3.54 -13.42 53.93
N THR A 584 -4.74 -12.93 53.58
CA THR A 584 -5.53 -12.04 54.44
C THR A 584 -5.87 -12.70 55.78
N GLN A 585 -6.28 -13.97 55.79
CA GLN A 585 -6.54 -14.71 57.01
C GLN A 585 -5.28 -14.90 57.88
N THR A 586 -4.11 -15.09 57.26
CA THR A 586 -2.83 -15.27 57.96
C THR A 586 -2.34 -13.97 58.61
N ILE A 587 -2.52 -12.83 57.93
CA ILE A 587 -2.29 -11.50 58.52
C ILE A 587 -3.20 -11.31 59.73
N LEU A 588 -4.51 -11.50 59.57
CA LEU A 588 -5.49 -11.32 60.64
C LEU A 588 -5.21 -12.21 61.87
N ARG A 589 -4.83 -13.48 61.67
CA ARG A 589 -4.45 -14.39 62.77
C ARG A 589 -3.26 -13.87 63.58
N ASN A 590 -2.20 -13.39 62.92
CA ASN A 590 -1.01 -12.86 63.60
C ASN A 590 -1.33 -11.57 64.36
N LEU A 591 -2.06 -10.64 63.74
CA LEU A 591 -2.43 -9.37 64.38
C LEU A 591 -3.36 -9.57 65.58
N ILE A 592 -4.37 -10.43 65.48
CA ILE A 592 -5.29 -10.73 66.58
C ILE A 592 -4.59 -11.50 67.71
N SER A 593 -3.69 -12.45 67.39
CA SER A 593 -2.87 -13.14 68.40
C SER A 593 -2.00 -12.16 69.20
N ASN A 594 -1.36 -11.20 68.51
CA ASN A 594 -0.55 -10.16 69.17
C ASN A 594 -1.41 -9.28 70.10
N ALA A 595 -2.59 -8.85 69.66
CA ALA A 595 -3.53 -8.08 70.49
C ALA A 595 -3.98 -8.86 71.75
N ILE A 596 -4.32 -10.15 71.60
CA ILE A 596 -4.70 -11.02 72.74
C ILE A 596 -3.52 -11.23 73.70
N ASN A 597 -2.28 -11.30 73.19
CA ASN A 597 -1.09 -11.45 74.03
C ASN A 597 -0.72 -10.17 74.79
N ALA A 598 -0.97 -8.98 74.21
CA ALA A 598 -0.69 -7.69 74.83
C ALA A 598 -1.63 -7.32 76.00
N ILE A 599 -2.81 -7.94 76.07
CA ILE A 599 -3.81 -7.76 77.13
C ILE A 599 -3.59 -8.81 78.24
N ASP A 600 -3.59 -8.38 79.51
CA ASP A 600 -3.46 -9.30 80.66
C ASP A 600 -4.81 -9.94 81.03
N LYS A 601 -5.82 -9.12 81.39
CA LYS A 601 -7.20 -9.55 81.70
C LYS A 601 -8.20 -8.39 81.55
N ASP A 602 -9.47 -8.73 81.31
CA ASP A 602 -10.61 -7.80 81.29
C ASP A 602 -10.40 -6.59 80.33
N GLY A 603 -9.83 -6.85 79.14
CA GLY A 603 -9.50 -5.85 78.12
C GLY A 603 -10.43 -5.82 76.90
N ARG A 604 -10.10 -5.01 75.89
CA ARG A 604 -10.92 -4.79 74.67
C ARG A 604 -10.08 -4.79 73.39
N ILE A 605 -10.63 -5.37 72.33
CA ILE A 605 -10.12 -5.30 70.95
C ILE A 605 -11.22 -4.72 70.05
N ILE A 606 -10.87 -3.72 69.24
CA ILE A 606 -11.76 -3.05 68.27
C ILE A 606 -11.26 -3.35 66.85
N ILE A 607 -12.16 -3.74 65.94
CA ILE A 607 -11.82 -4.10 64.56
C ILE A 607 -12.73 -3.34 63.58
N THR A 608 -12.12 -2.58 62.66
CA THR A 608 -12.84 -1.76 61.67
C THR A 608 -12.38 -2.02 60.23
N ALA A 609 -13.25 -1.75 59.25
CA ALA A 609 -12.89 -1.77 57.83
C ALA A 609 -13.66 -0.72 57.02
N ASP A 610 -12.91 0.15 56.32
CA ASP A 610 -13.43 1.35 55.66
C ASP A 610 -12.82 1.56 54.27
N LYS A 611 -13.56 2.18 53.35
CA LYS A 611 -13.07 2.54 52.02
C LYS A 611 -12.33 3.88 52.08
N ILE A 612 -11.18 3.96 51.43
CA ILE A 612 -10.33 5.16 51.35
C ILE A 612 -10.19 5.63 49.89
N GLU A 613 -9.65 6.83 49.69
CA GLU A 613 -9.38 7.39 48.36
C GLU A 613 -8.43 6.49 47.54
N GLY A 614 -8.56 6.54 46.21
CA GLY A 614 -7.75 5.72 45.30
C GLY A 614 -8.16 4.24 45.22
N GLU A 615 -9.47 3.96 45.33
CA GLU A 615 -10.04 2.61 45.16
C GLU A 615 -9.49 1.54 46.11
N LYS A 616 -9.08 1.96 47.32
CA LYS A 616 -8.58 1.06 48.37
C LYS A 616 -9.55 0.87 49.54
N ILE A 617 -9.41 -0.24 50.27
CA ILE A 617 -10.04 -0.50 51.58
C ILE A 617 -8.94 -0.61 52.63
N ILE A 618 -9.13 -0.06 53.84
CA ILE A 618 -8.25 -0.22 55.00
C ILE A 618 -8.95 -1.05 56.09
N ILE A 619 -8.22 -1.99 56.71
CA ILE A 619 -8.66 -2.81 57.83
C ILE A 619 -7.77 -2.48 59.03
N SER A 620 -8.34 -2.27 60.22
CA SER A 620 -7.60 -1.92 61.44
C SER A 620 -7.98 -2.78 62.64
N ILE A 621 -7.00 -3.18 63.44
CA ILE A 621 -7.16 -3.88 64.73
C ILE A 621 -6.54 -2.99 65.81
N SER A 622 -7.30 -2.65 66.85
CA SER A 622 -6.88 -1.77 67.95
C SER A 622 -7.10 -2.45 69.30
N ASP A 623 -6.09 -2.44 70.17
CA ASP A 623 -6.12 -3.04 71.52
C ASP A 623 -5.84 -2.01 72.63
N ASN A 624 -6.29 -2.29 73.85
CA ASN A 624 -6.00 -1.49 75.05
C ASN A 624 -4.90 -2.12 75.95
N GLY A 625 -3.96 -2.85 75.36
CA GLY A 625 -2.84 -3.49 76.05
C GLY A 625 -1.67 -2.53 76.33
N LYS A 626 -0.49 -3.11 76.57
CA LYS A 626 0.72 -2.35 76.98
C LYS A 626 1.35 -1.46 75.88
N GLY A 627 0.97 -1.69 74.62
CA GLY A 627 1.41 -0.93 73.45
C GLY A 627 2.90 -1.09 73.06
N PHE A 628 3.28 -0.52 71.92
CA PHE A 628 4.67 -0.50 71.44
C PHE A 628 5.49 0.68 72.02
N SER A 629 6.79 0.49 72.25
CA SER A 629 7.71 1.57 72.59
C SER A 629 8.13 2.40 71.37
N THR A 630 8.49 3.67 71.59
CA THR A 630 8.91 4.61 70.53
C THR A 630 10.12 4.12 69.74
N ASP A 631 11.09 3.53 70.44
CA ASP A 631 12.34 3.05 69.83
C ASP A 631 12.11 1.81 68.97
N TRP A 632 11.15 0.96 69.35
CA TRP A 632 10.77 -0.23 68.59
C TRP A 632 10.10 0.15 67.27
N LEU A 633 9.17 1.12 67.29
CA LEU A 633 8.51 1.66 66.09
C LEU A 633 9.53 2.26 65.11
N MET A 634 10.48 3.08 65.60
CA MET A 634 11.52 3.67 64.75
C MET A 634 12.44 2.65 64.07
N ASN A 635 12.67 1.49 64.69
CA ASN A 635 13.51 0.45 64.12
C ASN A 635 12.74 -0.43 63.11
N PHE A 636 11.43 -0.62 63.29
CA PHE A 636 10.55 -1.33 62.34
C PHE A 636 10.47 -0.63 60.98
N ASP A 637 10.42 0.71 60.96
CA ASP A 637 10.39 1.49 59.72
C ASP A 637 11.73 1.47 58.98
N LYS A 638 12.85 1.30 59.70
CA LYS A 638 14.21 1.28 59.13
C LYS A 638 14.64 -0.11 58.60
N GLY A 639 13.84 -1.16 58.82
CA GLY A 639 14.15 -2.51 58.33
C GLY A 639 15.42 -3.13 58.94
N VAL A 640 15.88 -2.61 60.07
CA VAL A 640 17.04 -3.16 60.80
C VAL A 640 16.57 -4.36 61.64
N ALA A 641 17.34 -5.45 61.64
CA ALA A 641 17.06 -6.59 62.51
C ALA A 641 17.08 -6.16 63.98
N ILE A 642 15.89 -6.05 64.57
CA ILE A 642 15.69 -5.65 65.97
C ILE A 642 16.15 -6.80 66.88
N ASP A 643 16.88 -6.47 67.94
CA ASP A 643 17.37 -7.46 68.90
C ASP A 643 16.19 -8.24 69.55
N VAL A 644 16.21 -9.57 69.42
CA VAL A 644 15.00 -10.42 69.57
C VAL A 644 14.77 -10.83 71.04
N GLN A 645 15.31 -10.07 72.00
CA GLN A 645 15.06 -10.32 73.43
C GLN A 645 13.60 -10.06 73.87
N GLN A 646 12.75 -9.55 72.98
CA GLN A 646 11.30 -9.52 73.15
C GLN A 646 10.60 -10.24 71.98
N ASN A 647 9.82 -11.28 72.29
CA ASN A 647 9.28 -12.33 71.41
C ASN A 647 8.31 -11.92 70.27
N HIS A 648 8.30 -10.64 69.85
CA HIS A 648 7.26 -10.07 68.98
C HIS A 648 7.72 -9.74 67.54
N GLY A 649 9.04 -9.68 67.26
CA GLY A 649 9.55 -9.10 66.01
C GLY A 649 9.23 -9.86 64.71
N LEU A 650 9.34 -11.19 64.72
CA LEU A 650 9.24 -12.01 63.49
C LEU A 650 7.84 -12.01 62.87
N GLY A 651 6.77 -12.04 63.69
CA GLY A 651 5.39 -12.12 63.20
C GLY A 651 4.89 -10.83 62.52
N LEU A 652 5.34 -9.66 62.99
CA LEU A 652 4.95 -8.37 62.39
C LEU A 652 5.74 -8.06 61.11
N MET A 653 7.00 -8.52 61.03
CA MET A 653 7.79 -8.45 59.79
C MET A 653 7.14 -9.32 58.70
N LEU A 654 6.72 -10.54 59.06
CA LEU A 654 5.90 -11.42 58.19
C LEU A 654 4.62 -10.73 57.70
N CYS A 655 3.87 -10.05 58.57
CA CYS A 655 2.66 -9.31 58.16
C CYS A 655 2.94 -8.18 57.16
N LYS A 656 4.12 -7.54 57.23
CA LYS A 656 4.52 -6.46 56.30
C LYS A 656 4.72 -7.01 54.89
N ASP A 657 5.42 -8.15 54.77
CA ASP A 657 5.68 -8.80 53.49
C ASP A 657 4.37 -9.36 52.88
N LEU A 658 3.53 -10.01 53.69
CA LEU A 658 2.22 -10.52 53.26
C LEU A 658 1.25 -9.40 52.84
N ALA A 659 1.27 -8.23 53.48
CA ALA A 659 0.47 -7.09 53.07
C ALA A 659 0.94 -6.53 51.71
N ALA A 660 2.26 -6.45 51.50
CA ALA A 660 2.85 -6.03 50.23
C ALA A 660 2.48 -6.99 49.07
N MET A 661 2.38 -8.30 49.31
CA MET A 661 1.89 -9.27 48.31
C MET A 661 0.47 -8.93 47.82
N ASN A 662 -0.42 -8.50 48.71
CA ASN A 662 -1.77 -8.03 48.37
C ASN A 662 -1.80 -6.62 47.74
N LYS A 663 -0.65 -6.03 47.38
CA LYS A 663 -0.49 -4.62 46.95
C LYS A 663 -0.97 -3.60 47.99
N GLY A 664 -0.99 -4.02 49.25
CA GLY A 664 -1.27 -3.21 50.41
C GLY A 664 -0.01 -2.80 51.16
N GLU A 665 -0.21 -2.08 52.25
CA GLU A 665 0.84 -1.61 53.16
C GLU A 665 0.43 -1.93 54.59
N LEU A 666 1.37 -2.28 55.47
CA LEU A 666 1.13 -2.47 56.91
C LEU A 666 1.50 -1.19 57.67
N ILE A 667 0.59 -0.68 58.49
CA ILE A 667 0.72 0.57 59.24
C ILE A 667 0.60 0.25 60.74
N LEU A 668 1.51 0.79 61.56
CA LEU A 668 1.52 0.65 63.02
C LEU A 668 1.37 2.03 63.67
N LYS A 669 0.48 2.16 64.66
CA LYS A 669 0.29 3.39 65.44
C LYS A 669 0.05 3.04 66.93
N ARG A 670 0.46 3.94 67.82
CA ARG A 670 -0.04 3.94 69.21
C ARG A 670 -1.43 4.58 69.22
N ASN A 671 -2.34 4.08 70.06
CA ASN A 671 -3.66 4.69 70.25
C ASN A 671 -3.70 5.52 71.55
N ASP A 672 -4.77 6.31 71.70
CA ASP A 672 -4.92 7.27 72.80
C ASP A 672 -5.12 6.58 74.17
N ASP A 673 -5.61 5.33 74.16
CA ASP A 673 -5.81 4.48 75.35
C ASP A 673 -4.52 3.74 75.79
N CYS A 674 -3.34 4.29 75.47
CA CYS A 674 -2.00 3.76 75.73
C CYS A 674 -1.59 2.44 75.02
N GLY A 675 -2.53 1.72 74.40
CA GLY A 675 -2.34 0.49 73.63
C GLY A 675 -1.85 0.71 72.20
N SER A 676 -2.33 -0.09 71.24
CA SER A 676 -1.84 -0.03 69.84
C SER A 676 -2.88 -0.34 68.78
N THR A 677 -2.65 0.19 67.57
CA THR A 677 -3.46 -0.01 66.36
C THR A 677 -2.58 -0.48 65.21
N VAL A 678 -2.98 -1.56 64.54
CA VAL A 678 -2.28 -2.12 63.38
C VAL A 678 -3.25 -2.26 62.20
N SER A 679 -2.87 -1.78 61.01
CA SER A 679 -3.76 -1.65 59.85
C SER A 679 -3.14 -2.13 58.51
N PHE A 680 -3.96 -2.60 57.55
CA PHE A 680 -3.53 -3.01 56.18
C PHE A 680 -4.58 -2.76 55.05
N THR A 681 -4.24 -2.89 53.74
CA THR A 681 -5.06 -2.37 52.58
C THR A 681 -5.22 -3.25 51.28
N ILE A 682 -6.30 -3.09 50.44
CA ILE A 682 -6.72 -3.91 49.21
C ILE A 682 -7.59 -3.15 48.07
N GLN A 683 -7.97 -3.68 46.85
CA GLN A 683 -8.43 -2.99 45.51
C GLN A 683 -9.85 -3.29 44.77
N VAL A 684 -10.17 -2.79 43.49
CA VAL A 684 -11.48 -2.76 42.62
C VAL A 684 -11.39 -2.81 40.98
N MET A 685 -12.48 -2.78 40.08
CA MET A 685 -12.53 -2.97 38.52
C MET A 685 -13.88 -2.72 37.63
N GLU A 686 -13.94 -2.23 36.30
CA GLU A 686 -14.96 -2.53 35.12
C GLU A 686 -14.83 -1.84 33.63
N ILE A 687 -15.46 -2.33 32.45
CA ILE A 687 -15.88 -1.71 31.04
C ILE A 687 -15.73 -2.50 29.61
N LYS A 688 -16.62 -2.39 28.50
CA LYS A 688 -16.36 -2.38 26.94
C LYS A 688 -17.53 -2.41 25.79
N ILE A 689 -17.30 -2.17 24.43
CA ILE A 689 -18.25 -2.04 23.19
C ILE A 689 -17.68 -2.44 21.71
N SER A 690 -18.48 -2.60 20.58
CA SER A 690 -18.14 -2.87 19.09
C SER A 690 -19.07 -2.26 17.92
N VAL A 691 -18.83 -2.49 16.57
CA VAL A 691 -19.48 -1.86 15.31
C VAL A 691 -19.67 -2.80 14.04
N ASP A 692 -20.42 -2.42 12.96
CA ASP A 692 -21.09 -3.24 11.86
C ASP A 692 -21.13 -2.64 10.38
N PRO A 693 -21.50 -3.36 9.27
CA PRO A 693 -21.70 -2.84 7.87
C PRO A 693 -23.01 -3.25 7.05
N GLU A 694 -23.39 -2.51 5.98
CA GLU A 694 -24.70 -2.61 5.23
C GLU A 694 -24.76 -3.43 3.89
N THR A 695 -25.98 -3.59 3.32
CA THR A 695 -26.45 -4.72 2.46
C THR A 695 -27.23 -4.35 1.16
N VAL A 696 -27.38 -5.33 0.24
CA VAL A 696 -28.51 -5.50 -0.71
C VAL A 696 -28.80 -7.01 -0.89
N SER A 697 -30.06 -7.43 -1.11
CA SER A 697 -30.50 -8.84 -1.19
C SER A 697 -31.04 -9.24 -2.58
N PHE A 698 -30.72 -10.46 -3.04
CA PHE A 698 -31.12 -11.02 -4.35
C PHE A 698 -32.27 -12.06 -4.26
N ALA A 699 -32.94 -12.18 -3.11
CA ALA A 699 -33.76 -13.34 -2.77
C ALA A 699 -35.10 -13.51 -3.52
N GLU A 700 -35.52 -12.56 -4.36
CA GLU A 700 -36.90 -12.48 -4.89
C GLU A 700 -37.09 -12.90 -6.36
N ILE A 701 -36.02 -13.27 -7.08
CA ILE A 701 -36.11 -13.60 -8.52
C ILE A 701 -36.57 -15.05 -8.75
N PRO A 702 -37.67 -15.32 -9.49
CA PRO A 702 -38.16 -16.67 -9.76
C PRO A 702 -37.17 -17.60 -10.46
N MET A 703 -37.09 -18.85 -9.99
CA MET A 703 -36.19 -19.92 -10.47
C MET A 703 -36.21 -20.12 -12.01
N VAL A 704 -37.38 -19.95 -12.64
CA VAL A 704 -37.57 -20.11 -14.10
C VAL A 704 -36.80 -19.05 -14.90
N LEU A 705 -36.58 -17.87 -14.32
CA LEU A 705 -35.82 -16.79 -14.95
C LEU A 705 -34.31 -17.04 -14.86
N TRP A 706 -33.83 -17.56 -13.72
CA TRP A 706 -32.42 -17.93 -13.54
C TRP A 706 -31.96 -18.99 -14.57
N ARG A 707 -32.83 -19.94 -14.93
CA ARG A 707 -32.55 -20.92 -16.00
C ARG A 707 -32.23 -20.30 -17.36
N GLN A 708 -32.75 -19.09 -17.65
CA GLN A 708 -32.44 -18.38 -18.89
C GLN A 708 -31.04 -17.75 -18.87
N LEU A 709 -30.41 -17.64 -17.69
CA LEU A 709 -29.08 -17.07 -17.47
C LEU A 709 -28.00 -18.14 -17.24
N GLU A 710 -28.34 -19.40 -16.95
CA GLU A 710 -27.39 -20.52 -16.80
C GLU A 710 -26.28 -20.59 -17.88
N PRO A 711 -26.54 -20.33 -19.18
CA PRO A 711 -25.48 -20.34 -20.19
C PRO A 711 -24.34 -19.35 -19.90
N LEU A 712 -24.62 -18.23 -19.23
CA LEU A 712 -23.61 -17.23 -18.86
C LEU A 712 -22.54 -17.79 -17.91
N GLN A 713 -22.86 -18.79 -17.10
CA GLN A 713 -21.91 -19.43 -16.17
C GLN A 713 -20.77 -20.16 -16.88
N LYS A 714 -20.98 -20.56 -18.15
CA LYS A 714 -19.99 -21.23 -18.99
C LYS A 714 -19.16 -20.25 -19.82
N LEU A 715 -19.55 -18.97 -19.83
CA LEU A 715 -18.92 -17.90 -20.62
C LEU A 715 -17.97 -17.09 -19.75
N LYS A 716 -16.81 -16.73 -20.31
CA LYS A 716 -15.87 -15.78 -19.72
C LYS A 716 -16.28 -14.36 -20.09
N VAL A 717 -16.05 -13.39 -19.21
CA VAL A 717 -16.43 -11.96 -19.37
C VAL A 717 -16.06 -11.31 -20.71
N TYR A 718 -15.07 -11.84 -21.44
CA TYR A 718 -14.63 -11.35 -22.75
C TYR A 718 -15.28 -12.06 -23.97
N GLN A 719 -16.08 -13.11 -23.77
CA GLN A 719 -16.92 -13.75 -24.80
C GLN A 719 -18.20 -12.92 -25.02
N SER A 720 -17.99 -11.62 -25.21
CA SER A 720 -19.02 -10.58 -25.10
C SER A 720 -20.17 -10.76 -26.11
N THR A 721 -19.90 -11.37 -27.26
CA THR A 721 -20.92 -11.69 -28.28
C THR A 721 -21.86 -12.77 -27.79
N GLN A 722 -21.30 -13.86 -27.24
CA GLN A 722 -22.04 -15.01 -26.72
C GLN A 722 -22.83 -14.62 -25.45
N ILE A 723 -22.25 -13.77 -24.59
CA ILE A 723 -22.95 -13.21 -23.42
C ILE A 723 -24.16 -12.38 -23.87
N LYS A 724 -23.97 -11.52 -24.88
CA LYS A 724 -25.06 -10.71 -25.43
C LYS A 724 -26.14 -11.57 -26.07
N GLU A 725 -25.79 -12.61 -26.82
CA GLU A 725 -26.75 -13.54 -27.42
C GLU A 725 -27.63 -14.23 -26.37
N VAL A 726 -27.05 -14.67 -25.25
CA VAL A 726 -27.81 -15.23 -24.12
C VAL A 726 -28.77 -14.20 -23.53
N ILE A 727 -28.32 -12.95 -23.33
CA ILE A 727 -29.17 -11.85 -22.84
C ILE A 727 -30.28 -11.48 -23.84
N ASP A 728 -30.00 -11.49 -25.14
CA ASP A 728 -30.95 -11.13 -26.18
C ASP A 728 -32.03 -12.21 -26.42
N ASN A 729 -31.70 -13.47 -26.13
CA ASN A 729 -32.66 -14.58 -26.15
C ASN A 729 -33.61 -14.62 -24.93
N ILE A 730 -33.41 -13.77 -23.91
CA ILE A 730 -34.36 -13.60 -22.79
C ILE A 730 -35.62 -12.90 -23.32
N LYS A 731 -36.79 -13.49 -23.05
CA LYS A 731 -38.08 -12.93 -23.50
C LYS A 731 -38.30 -11.50 -22.98
N PRO A 732 -38.90 -10.58 -23.75
CA PRO A 732 -39.09 -9.18 -23.33
C PRO A 732 -39.80 -9.02 -21.97
N GLU A 733 -40.84 -9.82 -21.72
CA GLU A 733 -41.58 -9.84 -20.46
C GLU A 733 -40.71 -10.24 -19.24
N ASN A 734 -39.68 -11.07 -19.46
CA ASN A 734 -38.76 -11.52 -18.42
C ASN A 734 -37.61 -10.53 -18.17
N LYS A 735 -37.20 -9.76 -19.19
CA LYS A 735 -36.10 -8.78 -19.06
C LYS A 735 -36.38 -7.72 -17.98
N ALA A 736 -37.64 -7.34 -17.78
CA ALA A 736 -38.01 -6.36 -16.74
C ALA A 736 -37.73 -6.85 -15.32
N GLN A 737 -37.94 -8.14 -15.04
CA GLN A 737 -37.69 -8.75 -13.71
C GLN A 737 -36.21 -9.06 -13.48
N LEU A 738 -35.43 -9.21 -14.56
CA LEU A 738 -33.98 -9.41 -14.52
C LEU A 738 -33.17 -8.12 -14.77
N ASP A 739 -33.82 -6.96 -14.90
CA ASP A 739 -33.22 -5.73 -15.43
C ASP A 739 -31.98 -5.26 -14.65
N VAL A 740 -32.04 -5.31 -13.31
CA VAL A 740 -30.89 -4.96 -12.44
C VAL A 740 -29.71 -5.92 -12.65
N PHE A 741 -29.98 -7.22 -12.76
CA PHE A 741 -28.97 -8.24 -12.98
C PHE A 741 -28.36 -8.14 -14.38
N ILE A 742 -29.20 -8.00 -15.42
CA ILE A 742 -28.77 -7.81 -16.81
C ILE A 742 -27.91 -6.54 -16.93
N LYS A 743 -28.33 -5.41 -16.36
CA LYS A 743 -27.53 -4.18 -16.31
C LYS A 743 -26.21 -4.38 -15.57
N GLY A 744 -26.20 -5.18 -14.50
CA GLY A 744 -24.98 -5.61 -13.81
C GLY A 744 -24.03 -6.37 -14.74
N ILE A 745 -24.53 -7.37 -15.46
CA ILE A 745 -23.77 -8.16 -16.42
C ILE A 745 -23.26 -7.29 -17.57
N GLU A 746 -24.13 -6.51 -18.23
CA GLU A 746 -23.74 -5.59 -19.31
C GLU A 746 -22.68 -4.58 -18.86
N LYS A 747 -22.82 -4.03 -17.65
CA LYS A 747 -21.83 -3.13 -17.03
C LYS A 747 -20.52 -3.87 -16.76
N SER A 748 -20.55 -5.09 -16.25
CA SER A 748 -19.34 -5.88 -15.98
C SER A 748 -18.58 -6.27 -17.26
N VAL A 749 -19.29 -6.62 -18.34
CA VAL A 749 -18.74 -6.90 -19.68
C VAL A 749 -18.17 -5.63 -20.32
N TYR A 750 -18.91 -4.51 -20.26
CA TYR A 750 -18.44 -3.21 -20.72
C TYR A 750 -17.18 -2.75 -19.99
N LEU A 751 -17.14 -2.90 -18.66
CA LEU A 751 -15.98 -2.65 -17.82
C LEU A 751 -14.91 -3.75 -17.91
N GLY A 752 -15.19 -4.87 -18.61
CA GLY A 752 -14.42 -6.12 -18.57
C GLY A 752 -13.95 -6.52 -17.17
N ASN A 753 -14.75 -6.22 -16.16
CA ASN A 753 -14.44 -6.47 -14.75
C ASN A 753 -14.75 -7.94 -14.46
N LYS A 754 -13.71 -8.77 -14.50
CA LYS A 754 -13.81 -10.22 -14.29
C LYS A 754 -14.33 -10.57 -12.90
N GLU A 755 -14.02 -9.77 -11.88
CA GLU A 755 -14.47 -10.00 -10.50
C GLU A 755 -15.97 -9.70 -10.36
N LEU A 756 -16.43 -8.55 -10.87
CA LEU A 756 -17.86 -8.19 -10.89
C LEU A 756 -18.69 -9.14 -11.75
N TYR A 757 -18.17 -9.57 -12.91
CA TYR A 757 -18.83 -10.60 -13.70
C TYR A 757 -18.87 -11.93 -12.93
N GLY A 758 -17.76 -12.33 -12.30
CA GLY A 758 -17.69 -13.54 -11.49
C GLY A 758 -18.65 -13.54 -10.29
N SER A 759 -18.79 -12.40 -9.59
CA SER A 759 -19.72 -12.28 -8.45
C SER A 759 -21.17 -12.43 -8.91
N LEU A 760 -21.60 -11.66 -9.91
CA LEU A 760 -22.95 -11.73 -10.47
C LEU A 760 -23.28 -13.13 -11.00
N ILE A 761 -22.36 -13.74 -11.76
CA ILE A 761 -22.56 -15.08 -12.30
C ILE A 761 -22.61 -16.17 -11.22
N SER A 762 -22.01 -15.94 -10.04
CA SER A 762 -22.12 -16.85 -8.88
C SER A 762 -23.42 -16.73 -8.08
N GLU A 763 -24.23 -15.69 -8.33
CA GLU A 763 -25.59 -15.55 -7.79
C GLU A 763 -26.60 -16.43 -8.55
N ILE A 764 -26.33 -16.76 -9.82
CA ILE A 764 -27.13 -17.72 -10.60
C ILE A 764 -27.09 -19.09 -9.90
N PRO A 765 -28.23 -19.67 -9.47
CA PRO A 765 -28.25 -20.94 -8.76
C PRO A 765 -27.78 -22.12 -9.63
N ASN A 766 -26.78 -22.86 -9.14
CA ASN A 766 -26.38 -24.14 -9.74
C ASN A 766 -27.32 -25.28 -9.35
N ASP A 767 -27.40 -26.32 -10.20
CA ASP A 767 -28.29 -27.48 -10.05
C ASP A 767 -28.15 -28.27 -8.72
N GLU A 768 -27.02 -28.11 -8.00
CA GLU A 768 -26.88 -28.66 -6.64
C GLU A 768 -27.60 -27.83 -5.56
N ARG A 769 -27.66 -26.49 -5.69
CA ARG A 769 -28.54 -25.65 -4.85
C ARG A 769 -30.01 -25.91 -5.19
N THR A 770 -30.32 -26.20 -6.45
CA THR A 770 -31.67 -26.55 -6.92
C THR A 770 -32.24 -27.77 -6.19
N LYS A 771 -31.43 -28.78 -5.86
CA LYS A 771 -31.88 -29.95 -5.07
C LYS A 771 -32.23 -29.63 -3.63
N ASN A 772 -31.66 -28.58 -3.02
CA ASN A 772 -31.94 -28.21 -1.64
C ASN A 772 -33.07 -27.17 -1.51
N LEU A 773 -33.36 -26.40 -2.57
CA LEU A 773 -34.48 -25.44 -2.62
C LEU A 773 -35.80 -26.05 -3.09
N ILE A 774 -35.79 -27.26 -3.67
CA ILE A 774 -36.99 -28.02 -4.06
C ILE A 774 -37.43 -29.02 -2.97
N ASN A 775 -36.60 -29.23 -1.93
CA ASN A 775 -36.83 -30.17 -0.83
C ASN A 775 -37.23 -29.50 0.51
N ASN A 776 -37.57 -28.21 0.51
CA ASN A 776 -38.08 -27.45 1.66
C ASN A 776 -39.39 -26.74 1.29
#